data_AF-A0A2A6B8R2-F1
#
_entry.id   AF-A0A2A6B8R2-F1
#
_cell.length_a   1.000
_cell.length_b   1.000
_cell.length_c   1.000
_cell.angle_alpha   90.00
_cell.angle_beta   90.00
_cell.angle_gamma   90.00
#
_symmetry.space_group_name_H-M   'P 1'
#
loop_
_entity.id
_entity.type
_entity.pdbx_description
1 polymer ?
#
loop_
_entity_poly.entity_id
_entity_poly.type
_entity_poly.pdbx_seq_one_letter_code
_entity_poly.pdbx_strand_id
1 'polypeptide(L)'
;MATIHAMKSLLLLCAVICALNAAKVAVFLNAMSNSHVIFTIRVAEELARDHDVVIIRPNVNPSASKIVSKHPRVREIRTNGVSEETFGAYKSIEKNLVWADPSMSDYFAMSAGYQSIFAGVCQDFASDDSKLAELRAEKFDFALAHHLDLCPVSVIHALGIPGYGFMLSVPLVKNFVNLVGIPMLPSIYPALLADSSNQMDFVQRLKNFFAEAMMATFAGYFQGKPINSIMREKFGEDFPGVLELSAKAKFLLANVHPDIEYPVPVTSKVTYFGGLGMSNESKPLEEPYASFVDSAKTVVFVSFGTVADPKMMPVSWKNAFVELFERNPDVSFIWRMENDVKVPKNVLRNTWHPQNDILAHPKTAAFITHAGYNSLGESIASGTPLITVPLFGDQFRNSRLAEYRGFGVRVEKMGLSSATLNEALHKILNNPSYEKSAQSLRKIVFSSPVKAGDALRHAVNFAIEHPEHNRDLPELNFFQLYSLDMIALLLSVVGIVIFIIIFVLKILWRFVSSRVRIVREIRTKGASEETFYHHKKIELSMVWDDPSWSDFAAMSGSYKAIFTEACVDMVNDDANMARLREEKFDFALAHHLDFCPVAIPGFGFIISTPLTRTWVGMVGVPMLPSIYPMLLADSSNQMTFGQRFKNFLLDLMMGTVGGYMQGAPINVIMRKKYGEEFPGALVLARQAKFLLANVHPDIEFPLPVTSKITYFGGLGMSNESKPLGEPYASFVNSAKSVVFVSFGTVADPKTMPALWRNAFVELFEKNPAVHFIWRMENDVDVPKNVLRNTWHPQTHPKTVAFITHAGYNSLGESIASGTPLITVPLFADQFRNSRLAEYRGFGVRVEKTSVTFDTLNEALHKILNDKKYEKSAKSLRKIVFSSPVRAGDSLRHAVSFAIEHPDHNRDSPSLNFFQLYSLDMIALLLSVFVFSLLVTIFVLKLLWRCICGARIVMFTIKVAEELAKNHDIVIIRPTVNPATESITSKHSRVREIRTKGVAVELFNQFKELERNYIWSDSSWQDWRAMSGGYKEVFSAVCTNMINDDAIMTQLREEKFDFALAHHLDLCPVATIHALRIPGYGFLLSTPLVRTFVNYVGIPVRSR
;
A
#
# COMPACT_ATOMS: atom_id res chain seq x y z
N MET A 1 -20.88 -42.50 -45.57
CA MET A 1 -21.47 -42.85 -44.25
C MET A 1 -20.43 -43.21 -43.19
N ALA A 2 -19.42 -44.04 -43.50
CA ALA A 2 -18.38 -44.43 -42.54
C ALA A 2 -17.56 -43.24 -41.99
N THR A 3 -17.23 -42.26 -42.83
CA THR A 3 -16.53 -41.02 -42.43
C THR A 3 -17.36 -40.18 -41.45
N ILE A 4 -18.68 -40.11 -41.65
CA ILE A 4 -19.60 -39.39 -40.76
C ILE A 4 -19.74 -40.13 -39.42
N HIS A 5 -19.76 -41.47 -39.42
CA HIS A 5 -19.77 -42.27 -38.20
C HIS A 5 -18.45 -42.18 -37.42
N ALA A 6 -17.30 -42.15 -38.11
CA ALA A 6 -16.00 -41.93 -37.50
C ALA A 6 -15.90 -40.52 -36.88
N MET A 7 -16.36 -39.48 -37.59
CA MET A 7 -16.41 -38.11 -37.05
C MET A 7 -17.34 -38.00 -35.84
N LYS A 8 -18.52 -38.62 -35.88
CA LYS A 8 -19.44 -38.67 -34.74
C LYS A 8 -18.85 -39.42 -33.56
N SER A 9 -18.16 -40.55 -33.79
CA SER A 9 -17.51 -41.33 -32.74
C SER A 9 -16.32 -40.60 -32.13
N LEU A 10 -15.55 -39.87 -32.94
CA LEU A 10 -14.45 -39.03 -32.47
C LEU A 10 -14.95 -37.83 -31.68
N LEU A 11 -16.05 -37.19 -32.12
CA LEU A 11 -16.74 -36.13 -31.38
C LEU A 11 -17.32 -36.65 -30.06
N LEU A 12 -17.88 -37.87 -30.05
CA LEU A 12 -18.38 -38.52 -28.84
C LEU A 12 -17.23 -38.83 -27.88
N LEU A 13 -16.11 -39.35 -28.39
CA LEU A 13 -14.92 -39.65 -27.58
C LEU A 13 -14.30 -38.38 -27.00
N CYS A 14 -14.17 -37.31 -27.81
CA CYS A 14 -13.73 -36.00 -27.33
C CYS A 14 -14.70 -35.41 -26.29
N ALA A 15 -16.01 -35.57 -26.48
CA ALA A 15 -17.02 -35.14 -25.51
C ALA A 15 -16.94 -35.94 -24.20
N VAL A 16 -16.69 -37.25 -24.28
CA VAL A 16 -16.47 -38.12 -23.10
C VAL A 16 -15.16 -37.78 -22.40
N ILE A 17 -14.07 -37.51 -23.11
CA ILE A 17 -12.79 -37.08 -22.53
C ILE A 17 -12.91 -35.69 -21.87
N CYS A 18 -13.65 -34.75 -22.47
CA CYS A 18 -13.95 -33.46 -21.84
C CYS A 18 -14.83 -33.63 -20.60
N ALA A 19 -15.82 -34.53 -20.63
CA ALA A 19 -16.67 -34.83 -19.48
C ALA A 19 -15.90 -35.50 -18.32
N LEU A 20 -14.85 -36.27 -18.62
CA LEU A 20 -13.98 -36.91 -17.62
C LEU A 20 -13.03 -35.93 -16.90
N ASN A 21 -12.84 -34.71 -17.42
CA ASN A 21 -11.93 -33.69 -16.86
C ASN A 21 -12.66 -32.49 -16.23
N ALA A 22 -13.99 -32.52 -16.11
CA ALA A 22 -14.73 -31.42 -15.53
C ALA A 22 -14.65 -31.41 -14.00
N ALA A 23 -14.05 -30.37 -13.44
CA ALA A 23 -14.08 -30.11 -12.01
C ALA A 23 -15.46 -29.65 -11.55
N LYS A 24 -15.75 -29.81 -10.25
CA LYS A 24 -16.96 -29.34 -9.60
C LYS A 24 -16.68 -28.07 -8.80
N VAL A 25 -17.24 -26.95 -9.23
CA VAL A 25 -16.93 -25.62 -8.70
C VAL A 25 -18.11 -25.05 -7.91
N ALA A 26 -17.89 -24.69 -6.65
CA ALA A 26 -18.85 -23.95 -5.84
C ALA A 26 -18.73 -22.44 -6.09
N VAL A 27 -19.85 -21.74 -6.25
CA VAL A 27 -19.87 -20.28 -6.44
C VAL A 27 -20.80 -19.68 -5.38
N PHE A 28 -20.21 -19.06 -4.35
CA PHE A 28 -20.96 -18.42 -3.28
C PHE A 28 -21.46 -17.05 -3.73
N LEU A 29 -22.79 -16.93 -3.80
CA LEU A 29 -23.48 -15.77 -4.33
C LEU A 29 -23.86 -14.79 -3.21
N ASN A 30 -23.67 -13.50 -3.46
CA ASN A 30 -24.22 -12.44 -2.62
C ASN A 30 -25.58 -12.00 -3.17
N ALA A 31 -26.66 -12.29 -2.44
CA ALA A 31 -28.03 -12.06 -2.88
C ALA A 31 -28.62 -10.71 -2.43
N MET A 32 -27.80 -9.70 -2.15
CA MET A 32 -28.28 -8.38 -1.67
C MET A 32 -29.01 -7.59 -2.75
N SER A 33 -28.59 -7.70 -4.01
CA SER A 33 -29.18 -6.96 -5.12
C SER A 33 -29.18 -7.77 -6.41
N ASN A 34 -30.04 -7.36 -7.35
CA ASN A 34 -30.13 -8.00 -8.66
C ASN A 34 -28.82 -7.93 -9.45
N SER A 35 -28.02 -6.86 -9.28
CA SER A 35 -26.77 -6.71 -10.03
C SER A 35 -25.70 -7.73 -9.61
N HIS A 36 -25.58 -8.02 -8.31
CA HIS A 36 -24.67 -9.05 -7.82
C HIS A 36 -25.10 -10.44 -8.26
N VAL A 37 -26.41 -10.73 -8.22
CA VAL A 37 -26.96 -12.02 -8.69
C VAL A 37 -26.67 -12.23 -10.19
N ILE A 38 -26.94 -11.23 -11.02
CA ILE A 38 -26.68 -11.29 -12.47
C ILE A 38 -25.18 -11.50 -12.73
N PHE A 39 -24.31 -10.75 -12.05
CA PHE A 39 -22.87 -10.91 -12.17
C PHE A 39 -22.41 -12.33 -11.81
N THR A 40 -22.83 -12.86 -10.66
CA THR A 40 -22.46 -14.21 -10.24
C THR A 40 -22.99 -15.29 -11.18
N ILE A 41 -24.21 -15.15 -11.70
CA ILE A 41 -24.76 -16.08 -12.69
C ILE A 41 -23.92 -16.07 -13.96
N ARG A 42 -23.52 -14.90 -14.49
CA ARG A 42 -22.67 -14.82 -15.68
C ARG A 42 -21.32 -15.53 -15.47
N VAL A 43 -20.71 -15.36 -14.29
CA VAL A 43 -19.48 -16.08 -13.93
C VAL A 43 -19.73 -17.59 -13.90
N ALA A 44 -20.80 -18.03 -13.25
CA ALA A 44 -21.15 -19.44 -13.16
C ALA A 44 -21.44 -20.07 -14.54
N GLU A 45 -22.19 -19.39 -15.40
CA GLU A 45 -22.50 -19.84 -16.76
C GLU A 45 -21.24 -19.94 -17.63
N GLU A 46 -20.30 -19.01 -17.47
CA GLU A 46 -19.05 -19.04 -18.21
C GLU A 46 -18.14 -20.19 -17.76
N LEU A 47 -18.03 -20.44 -16.45
CA LEU A 47 -17.30 -21.60 -15.91
C LEU A 47 -17.96 -22.93 -16.27
N ALA A 48 -19.29 -22.96 -16.42
CA ALA A 48 -20.05 -24.16 -16.75
C ALA A 48 -19.79 -24.69 -18.17
N ARG A 49 -19.02 -23.96 -18.99
CA ARG A 49 -18.46 -24.47 -20.25
C ARG A 49 -17.46 -25.60 -20.03
N ASP A 50 -16.65 -25.50 -18.97
CA ASP A 50 -15.55 -26.42 -18.68
C ASP A 50 -15.86 -27.31 -17.44
N HIS A 51 -16.77 -26.88 -16.57
CA HIS A 51 -16.98 -27.44 -15.23
C HIS A 51 -18.44 -27.69 -14.88
N ASP A 52 -18.70 -28.47 -13.83
CA ASP A 52 -20.00 -28.54 -13.18
C ASP A 52 -20.08 -27.48 -12.08
N VAL A 53 -21.04 -26.57 -12.17
CA VAL A 53 -21.07 -25.37 -11.31
C VAL A 53 -22.29 -25.38 -10.39
N VAL A 54 -22.04 -25.11 -9.11
CA VAL A 54 -23.08 -25.06 -8.08
C VAL A 54 -23.07 -23.69 -7.42
N ILE A 55 -24.12 -22.92 -7.66
CA ILE A 55 -24.31 -21.63 -7.00
C ILE A 55 -24.90 -21.88 -5.60
N ILE A 56 -24.22 -21.39 -4.58
CA ILE A 56 -24.70 -21.43 -3.19
C ILE A 56 -25.29 -20.06 -2.90
N ARG A 57 -26.61 -20.01 -2.68
CA ARG A 57 -27.38 -18.77 -2.57
C ARG A 57 -28.10 -18.66 -1.22
N PRO A 58 -27.75 -17.68 -0.38
CA PRO A 58 -28.56 -17.35 0.79
C PRO A 58 -29.82 -16.58 0.37
N ASN A 59 -30.95 -16.84 1.01
CA ASN A 59 -32.17 -16.06 0.82
C ASN A 59 -32.06 -14.74 1.60
N VAL A 60 -31.80 -13.65 0.87
CA VAL A 60 -31.64 -12.30 1.46
C VAL A 60 -32.62 -11.30 0.85
N ASN A 61 -32.54 -11.08 -0.46
CA ASN A 61 -33.43 -10.17 -1.17
C ASN A 61 -34.53 -10.96 -1.92
N PRO A 62 -35.82 -10.83 -1.55
CA PRO A 62 -36.91 -11.52 -2.23
C PRO A 62 -37.02 -11.21 -3.72
N SER A 63 -36.72 -9.98 -4.15
CA SER A 63 -36.81 -9.60 -5.57
C SER A 63 -35.73 -10.28 -6.44
N ALA A 64 -34.55 -10.53 -5.86
CA ALA A 64 -33.43 -11.17 -6.54
C ALA A 64 -33.59 -12.70 -6.65
N SER A 65 -34.44 -13.30 -5.81
CA SER A 65 -34.71 -14.74 -5.77
C SER A 65 -35.22 -15.31 -7.11
N LYS A 66 -35.84 -14.47 -7.94
CA LYS A 66 -36.42 -14.87 -9.25
C LYS A 66 -35.39 -15.01 -10.36
N ILE A 67 -34.20 -14.45 -10.19
CA ILE A 67 -33.15 -14.47 -11.22
C ILE A 67 -32.35 -15.76 -11.05
N VAL A 68 -32.42 -16.66 -12.02
CA VAL A 68 -31.75 -17.97 -12.03
C VAL A 68 -31.04 -18.22 -13.35
N SER A 69 -29.96 -19.01 -13.33
CA SER A 69 -29.32 -19.47 -14.56
C SER A 69 -30.24 -20.43 -15.31
N LYS A 70 -30.14 -20.42 -16.64
CA LYS A 70 -30.79 -21.41 -17.52
C LYS A 70 -29.79 -22.42 -18.09
N HIS A 71 -28.52 -22.35 -17.71
CA HIS A 71 -27.46 -23.20 -18.24
C HIS A 71 -27.56 -24.63 -17.64
N PRO A 72 -27.50 -25.69 -18.45
CA PRO A 72 -27.77 -27.07 -17.99
C PRO A 72 -26.77 -27.62 -16.98
N ARG A 73 -25.53 -27.10 -16.96
CA ARG A 73 -24.47 -27.47 -16.01
C ARG A 73 -24.35 -26.54 -14.81
N VAL A 74 -25.29 -25.60 -14.65
CA VAL A 74 -25.39 -24.73 -13.48
C VAL A 74 -26.60 -25.16 -12.67
N ARG A 75 -26.40 -25.44 -11.38
CA ARG A 75 -27.49 -25.66 -10.42
C ARG A 75 -27.33 -24.78 -9.20
N GLU A 76 -28.42 -24.60 -8.44
CA GLU A 76 -28.42 -23.77 -7.24
C GLU A 76 -28.76 -24.60 -6.00
N ILE A 77 -28.05 -24.34 -4.90
CA ILE A 77 -28.43 -24.76 -3.55
C ILE A 77 -28.79 -23.49 -2.77
N ARG A 78 -29.98 -23.48 -2.16
CA ARG A 78 -30.48 -22.33 -1.39
C ARG A 78 -30.39 -22.57 0.12
N THR A 79 -30.08 -21.52 0.86
CA THR A 79 -30.10 -21.48 2.33
C THR A 79 -31.11 -20.44 2.84
N ASN A 80 -31.45 -20.46 4.12
CA ASN A 80 -32.51 -19.58 4.64
C ASN A 80 -32.07 -18.11 4.72
N GLY A 81 -30.76 -17.84 4.81
CA GLY A 81 -30.19 -16.50 4.77
C GLY A 81 -30.64 -15.65 5.96
N VAL A 82 -31.36 -14.54 5.70
CA VAL A 82 -31.81 -13.59 6.73
C VAL A 82 -33.31 -13.32 6.62
N SER A 83 -33.91 -12.88 7.73
CA SER A 83 -35.32 -12.52 7.76
C SER A 83 -35.66 -11.31 6.88
N GLU A 84 -36.90 -11.24 6.39
CA GLU A 84 -37.39 -10.08 5.65
C GLU A 84 -37.37 -8.79 6.48
N GLU A 85 -37.53 -8.89 7.81
CA GLU A 85 -37.43 -7.75 8.73
C GLU A 85 -36.00 -7.18 8.74
N THR A 86 -34.99 -8.04 8.89
CA THR A 86 -33.58 -7.63 8.87
C THR A 86 -33.22 -6.96 7.54
N PHE A 87 -33.69 -7.52 6.42
CA PHE A 87 -33.46 -6.92 5.11
C PHE A 87 -34.24 -5.60 4.93
N GLY A 88 -35.47 -5.50 5.44
CA GLY A 88 -36.27 -4.28 5.43
C GLY A 88 -35.64 -3.13 6.23
N ALA A 89 -35.04 -3.43 7.38
CA ALA A 89 -34.27 -2.46 8.16
C ALA A 89 -33.05 -1.94 7.38
N TYR A 90 -32.29 -2.84 6.74
CA TYR A 90 -31.18 -2.46 5.84
C TYR A 90 -31.65 -1.55 4.71
N LYS A 91 -32.74 -1.90 4.01
CA LYS A 91 -33.31 -1.10 2.91
C LYS A 91 -33.75 0.30 3.36
N SER A 92 -34.20 0.43 4.60
CA SER A 92 -34.58 1.73 5.18
C SER A 92 -33.38 2.64 5.39
N ILE A 93 -32.24 2.08 5.81
CA ILE A 93 -30.97 2.81 5.94
C ILE A 93 -30.42 3.18 4.55
N GLU A 94 -30.46 2.24 3.59
CA GLU A 94 -30.01 2.45 2.21
C GLU A 94 -30.73 3.62 1.53
N LYS A 95 -32.05 3.74 1.76
CA LYS A 95 -32.85 4.85 1.24
C LYS A 95 -32.25 6.22 1.55
N ASN A 96 -31.80 6.45 2.78
CA ASN A 96 -31.25 7.76 3.19
C ASN A 96 -29.94 8.05 2.46
N LEU A 97 -29.07 7.04 2.28
CA LEU A 97 -27.83 7.22 1.53
C LEU A 97 -28.08 7.55 0.06
N VAL A 98 -29.08 6.93 -0.56
CA VAL A 98 -29.38 7.09 -2.00
C VAL A 98 -30.03 8.45 -2.28
N TRP A 99 -31.08 8.80 -1.53
CA TRP A 99 -32.02 9.87 -1.90
C TRP A 99 -31.96 11.12 -1.02
N ALA A 100 -31.07 11.16 -0.02
CA ALA A 100 -30.88 12.32 0.86
C ALA A 100 -29.40 12.74 0.93
N ASP A 101 -29.13 13.78 1.72
CA ASP A 101 -27.79 14.21 2.10
C ASP A 101 -27.28 13.34 3.27
N PRO A 102 -26.31 12.44 3.04
CA PRO A 102 -25.91 11.48 4.06
C PRO A 102 -24.97 12.10 5.08
N SER A 103 -25.32 11.98 6.36
CA SER A 103 -24.42 12.32 7.46
C SER A 103 -23.42 11.17 7.72
N MET A 104 -22.38 11.44 8.50
CA MET A 104 -21.48 10.37 8.98
C MET A 104 -22.23 9.26 9.74
N SER A 105 -23.33 9.60 10.42
CA SER A 105 -24.14 8.62 11.15
C SER A 105 -24.85 7.64 10.21
N ASP A 106 -25.26 8.08 9.02
CA ASP A 106 -25.88 7.21 8.01
C ASP A 106 -24.88 6.18 7.46
N TYR A 107 -23.61 6.57 7.28
CA TYR A 107 -22.55 5.63 6.89
C TYR A 107 -22.25 4.59 7.98
N PHE A 108 -22.27 4.98 9.26
CA PHE A 108 -22.15 4.04 10.37
C PHE A 108 -23.36 3.09 10.47
N ALA A 109 -24.57 3.61 10.31
CA ALA A 109 -25.79 2.80 10.27
C ALA A 109 -25.74 1.79 9.12
N MET A 110 -25.26 2.20 7.94
CA MET A 110 -25.07 1.30 6.80
C MET A 110 -24.05 0.20 7.11
N SER A 111 -22.94 0.53 7.77
CA SER A 111 -21.95 -0.45 8.21
C SER A 111 -22.53 -1.49 9.18
N ALA A 112 -23.36 -1.04 10.14
CA ALA A 112 -24.08 -1.92 11.06
C ALA A 112 -25.16 -2.77 10.36
N GLY A 113 -25.85 -2.21 9.36
CA GLY A 113 -26.81 -2.93 8.53
C GLY A 113 -26.14 -4.06 7.75
N TYR A 114 -25.01 -3.77 7.08
CA TYR A 114 -24.21 -4.80 6.42
C TYR A 114 -23.69 -5.86 7.40
N GLN A 115 -23.19 -5.47 8.58
CA GLN A 115 -22.80 -6.42 9.62
C GLN A 115 -23.97 -7.35 9.97
N SER A 116 -25.18 -6.81 10.16
CA SER A 116 -26.35 -7.60 10.53
C SER A 116 -26.71 -8.62 9.45
N ILE A 117 -26.63 -8.23 8.18
CA ILE A 117 -26.88 -9.16 7.07
C ILE A 117 -25.80 -10.24 6.99
N PHE A 118 -24.52 -9.87 6.94
CA PHE A 118 -23.43 -10.84 6.73
C PHE A 118 -23.23 -11.77 7.93
N ALA A 119 -23.35 -11.26 9.15
CA ALA A 119 -23.35 -12.10 10.35
C ALA A 119 -24.58 -13.03 10.37
N GLY A 120 -25.76 -12.55 9.97
CA GLY A 120 -26.97 -13.36 9.89
C GLY A 120 -26.86 -14.50 8.87
N VAL A 121 -26.36 -14.21 7.66
CA VAL A 121 -26.06 -15.24 6.64
C VAL A 121 -25.05 -16.25 7.19
N CYS A 122 -24.02 -15.79 7.90
CA CYS A 122 -23.02 -16.68 8.48
C CYS A 122 -23.59 -17.58 9.58
N GLN A 123 -24.47 -17.03 10.42
CA GLN A 123 -25.18 -17.77 11.45
C GLN A 123 -26.10 -18.84 10.86
N ASP A 124 -26.80 -18.55 9.75
CA ASP A 124 -27.61 -19.54 9.01
C ASP A 124 -26.75 -20.74 8.57
N PHE A 125 -25.59 -20.49 7.94
CA PHE A 125 -24.67 -21.58 7.59
C PHE A 125 -24.15 -22.35 8.80
N ALA A 126 -23.78 -21.67 9.88
CA ALA A 126 -23.23 -22.32 11.07
C ALA A 126 -24.26 -23.16 11.84
N SER A 127 -25.53 -22.75 11.83
CA SER A 127 -26.61 -23.40 12.57
C SER A 127 -27.29 -24.55 11.81
N ASP A 128 -27.29 -24.54 10.48
CA ASP A 128 -27.92 -25.58 9.66
C ASP A 128 -26.95 -26.75 9.35
N ASP A 129 -26.85 -27.69 10.29
CA ASP A 129 -26.02 -28.90 10.14
C ASP A 129 -26.42 -29.77 8.94
N SER A 130 -27.71 -29.79 8.60
CA SER A 130 -28.21 -30.54 7.44
C SER A 130 -27.68 -29.94 6.14
N LYS A 131 -27.69 -28.61 6.03
CA LYS A 131 -27.16 -27.90 4.86
C LYS A 131 -25.66 -28.03 4.75
N LEU A 132 -24.92 -27.93 5.86
CA LEU A 132 -23.48 -28.18 5.85
C LEU A 132 -23.15 -29.62 5.42
N ALA A 133 -23.93 -30.61 5.87
CA ALA A 133 -23.76 -32.01 5.44
C ALA A 133 -24.05 -32.19 3.94
N GLU A 134 -25.12 -31.56 3.42
CA GLU A 134 -25.43 -31.53 1.98
C GLU A 134 -24.25 -30.95 1.18
N LEU A 135 -23.74 -29.79 1.58
CA LEU A 135 -22.60 -29.15 0.92
C LEU A 135 -21.31 -29.97 0.98
N ARG A 136 -21.04 -30.66 2.10
CA ARG A 136 -19.90 -31.60 2.20
C ARG A 136 -20.05 -32.79 1.27
N ALA A 137 -21.27 -33.31 1.11
CA ALA A 137 -21.54 -34.45 0.23
C ALA A 137 -21.27 -34.12 -1.25
N GLU A 138 -21.27 -32.84 -1.62
CA GLU A 138 -21.00 -32.42 -3.00
C GLU A 138 -19.57 -32.64 -3.45
N LYS A 139 -18.58 -32.64 -2.54
CA LYS A 139 -17.15 -32.82 -2.84
C LYS A 139 -16.63 -31.84 -3.92
N PHE A 140 -16.64 -30.56 -3.60
CA PHE A 140 -16.15 -29.52 -4.52
C PHE A 140 -14.62 -29.56 -4.69
N ASP A 141 -14.17 -29.38 -5.92
CA ASP A 141 -12.74 -29.27 -6.26
C ASP A 141 -12.22 -27.84 -6.08
N PHE A 142 -13.10 -26.84 -6.21
CA PHE A 142 -12.75 -25.43 -6.06
C PHE A 142 -13.96 -24.59 -5.66
N ALA A 143 -13.71 -23.43 -5.05
CA ALA A 143 -14.77 -22.48 -4.70
C ALA A 143 -14.45 -21.03 -5.10
N LEU A 144 -15.49 -20.26 -5.41
CA LEU A 144 -15.41 -18.82 -5.60
C LEU A 144 -16.26 -18.10 -4.55
N ALA A 145 -15.66 -17.15 -3.83
CA ALA A 145 -16.33 -16.34 -2.84
C ALA A 145 -16.58 -14.92 -3.38
N HIS A 146 -17.80 -14.41 -3.22
CA HIS A 146 -18.10 -13.02 -3.59
C HIS A 146 -17.49 -12.05 -2.56
N HIS A 147 -16.70 -11.07 -3.02
CA HIS A 147 -15.92 -10.19 -2.14
C HIS A 147 -16.73 -9.41 -1.07
N LEU A 148 -18.01 -9.08 -1.30
CA LEU A 148 -18.79 -8.35 -0.29
C LEU A 148 -19.00 -9.11 1.03
N ASP A 149 -18.91 -10.44 1.01
CA ASP A 149 -19.13 -11.29 2.18
C ASP A 149 -17.91 -12.19 2.42
N LEU A 150 -17.30 -12.06 3.59
CA LEU A 150 -16.16 -12.86 4.01
C LEU A 150 -16.54 -14.23 4.61
N CYS A 151 -17.81 -14.43 5.03
CA CYS A 151 -18.23 -15.68 5.66
C CYS A 151 -18.03 -16.91 4.75
N PRO A 152 -18.34 -16.87 3.44
CA PRO A 152 -18.10 -17.99 2.52
C PRO A 152 -16.71 -18.61 2.66
N VAL A 153 -15.66 -17.83 2.87
CA VAL A 153 -14.29 -18.36 3.04
C VAL A 153 -14.16 -19.25 4.27
N SER A 154 -14.83 -18.88 5.37
CA SER A 154 -14.86 -19.70 6.58
C SER A 154 -15.68 -20.98 6.35
N VAL A 155 -16.80 -20.89 5.64
CA VAL A 155 -17.62 -22.06 5.27
C VAL A 155 -16.82 -23.01 4.37
N ILE A 156 -16.15 -22.50 3.33
CA ILE A 156 -15.28 -23.25 2.42
C ILE A 156 -14.22 -24.04 3.20
N HIS A 157 -13.58 -23.41 4.20
CA HIS A 157 -12.62 -24.08 5.07
C HIS A 157 -13.27 -25.21 5.89
N ALA A 158 -14.45 -24.95 6.49
CA ALA A 158 -15.20 -25.95 7.26
C ALA A 158 -15.74 -27.13 6.41
N LEU A 159 -15.87 -26.94 5.10
CA LEU A 159 -16.24 -27.96 4.12
C LEU A 159 -15.03 -28.77 3.62
N GLY A 160 -13.80 -28.31 3.86
CA GLY A 160 -12.57 -28.97 3.41
C GLY A 160 -12.29 -28.83 1.91
N ILE A 161 -12.78 -27.77 1.26
CA ILE A 161 -12.55 -27.52 -0.17
C ILE A 161 -11.08 -27.10 -0.37
N PRO A 162 -10.33 -27.71 -1.32
CA PRO A 162 -8.87 -27.58 -1.37
C PRO A 162 -8.36 -26.23 -1.87
N GLY A 163 -9.18 -25.43 -2.56
CA GLY A 163 -8.79 -24.12 -3.07
C GLY A 163 -9.97 -23.20 -3.31
N TYR A 164 -9.72 -21.89 -3.21
CA TYR A 164 -10.70 -20.86 -3.53
C TYR A 164 -10.08 -19.55 -4.02
N GLY A 165 -10.89 -18.77 -4.73
CA GLY A 165 -10.58 -17.40 -5.14
C GLY A 165 -11.72 -16.43 -4.83
N PHE A 166 -11.45 -15.13 -4.85
CA PHE A 166 -12.49 -14.11 -4.71
C PHE A 166 -12.97 -13.58 -6.05
N MET A 167 -14.26 -13.26 -6.14
CA MET A 167 -14.86 -12.52 -7.25
C MET A 167 -15.23 -11.10 -6.81
N LEU A 168 -14.65 -10.12 -7.49
CA LEU A 168 -14.91 -8.70 -7.27
C LEU A 168 -15.84 -8.19 -8.36
N SER A 169 -17.06 -7.83 -7.96
CA SER A 169 -18.07 -7.21 -8.84
C SER A 169 -17.90 -5.69 -8.97
N VAL A 170 -16.87 -5.15 -8.31
CA VAL A 170 -16.50 -3.73 -8.25
C VAL A 170 -15.00 -3.61 -8.58
N PRO A 171 -14.46 -2.39 -8.75
CA PRO A 171 -13.02 -2.17 -8.84
C PRO A 171 -12.21 -2.82 -7.72
N LEU A 172 -10.89 -2.93 -7.93
CA LEU A 172 -9.97 -3.47 -6.93
C LEU A 172 -10.05 -2.73 -5.59
N VAL A 173 -10.66 -3.33 -4.59
CA VAL A 173 -10.77 -2.71 -3.26
C VAL A 173 -9.49 -2.97 -2.47
N LYS A 174 -8.86 -1.91 -1.95
CA LYS A 174 -7.60 -2.00 -1.17
C LYS A 174 -7.64 -3.09 -0.11
N ASN A 175 -8.72 -3.23 0.65
CA ASN A 175 -8.83 -4.27 1.67
C ASN A 175 -8.61 -5.68 1.11
N PHE A 176 -9.25 -6.02 -0.01
CA PHE A 176 -9.13 -7.35 -0.62
C PHE A 176 -7.77 -7.57 -1.24
N VAL A 177 -7.22 -6.55 -1.89
CA VAL A 177 -5.90 -6.60 -2.50
C VAL A 177 -4.80 -6.71 -1.45
N ASN A 178 -4.92 -5.97 -0.34
CA ASN A 178 -4.03 -6.10 0.81
C ASN A 178 -4.17 -7.47 1.50
N LEU A 179 -5.39 -8.02 1.60
CA LEU A 179 -5.61 -9.35 2.21
C LEU A 179 -4.83 -10.43 1.48
N VAL A 180 -4.76 -10.37 0.15
CA VAL A 180 -3.95 -11.31 -0.65
C VAL A 180 -2.47 -10.93 -0.73
N GLY A 181 -2.03 -9.96 0.07
CA GLY A 181 -0.63 -9.58 0.27
C GLY A 181 -0.13 -8.40 -0.58
N ILE A 182 -0.96 -7.81 -1.45
CA ILE A 182 -0.55 -6.78 -2.41
C ILE A 182 -0.75 -5.38 -1.81
N PRO A 183 0.32 -4.59 -1.57
CA PRO A 183 0.20 -3.29 -0.93
C PRO A 183 -0.40 -2.24 -1.88
N MET A 184 -1.59 -1.72 -1.56
CA MET A 184 -2.17 -0.57 -2.25
C MET A 184 -1.99 0.74 -1.47
N LEU A 185 -1.39 1.73 -2.12
CA LEU A 185 -1.09 3.02 -1.53
C LEU A 185 -2.30 3.98 -1.63
N PRO A 186 -2.80 4.52 -0.50
CA PRO A 186 -3.98 5.39 -0.48
C PRO A 186 -3.72 6.78 -1.08
N SER A 187 -2.47 7.11 -1.38
CA SER A 187 -2.08 8.38 -1.98
C SER A 187 -2.30 8.45 -3.48
N ILE A 188 -2.36 7.29 -4.15
CA ILE A 188 -2.51 7.17 -5.61
C ILE A 188 -3.74 6.35 -6.01
N TYR A 189 -4.32 5.59 -5.08
CA TYR A 189 -5.51 4.81 -5.34
C TYR A 189 -6.72 5.38 -4.58
N PRO A 190 -7.77 5.81 -5.29
CA PRO A 190 -8.98 6.28 -4.64
C PRO A 190 -9.73 5.08 -4.03
N ALA A 191 -10.10 5.24 -2.76
CA ALA A 191 -10.91 4.29 -2.01
C ALA A 191 -12.24 4.07 -2.69
N LEU A 192 -12.85 2.91 -2.44
CA LEU A 192 -14.12 2.52 -3.06
C LEU A 192 -15.21 3.59 -2.87
N LEU A 193 -15.27 4.21 -1.68
CA LEU A 193 -16.28 5.22 -1.32
C LEU A 193 -15.78 6.66 -1.50
N ALA A 194 -14.58 6.88 -2.03
CA ALA A 194 -14.01 8.21 -2.18
C ALA A 194 -14.52 8.91 -3.45
N ASP A 195 -14.86 10.19 -3.31
CA ASP A 195 -15.12 11.09 -4.43
C ASP A 195 -13.81 11.71 -4.91
N SER A 196 -12.93 10.90 -5.48
CA SER A 196 -11.60 11.32 -5.94
C SER A 196 -11.12 10.43 -7.09
N SER A 197 -10.29 11.00 -7.97
CA SER A 197 -9.55 10.23 -8.98
C SER A 197 -8.22 9.74 -8.42
N ASN A 198 -7.37 9.12 -9.25
CA ASN A 198 -5.98 8.86 -8.86
C ASN A 198 -5.14 10.15 -8.74
N GLN A 199 -5.59 11.28 -9.31
CA GLN A 199 -4.95 12.58 -9.18
C GLN A 199 -5.61 13.38 -8.05
N MET A 200 -5.03 13.28 -6.86
CA MET A 200 -5.58 13.88 -5.64
C MET A 200 -4.73 15.05 -5.14
N ASP A 201 -5.39 16.15 -4.79
CA ASP A 201 -4.77 17.20 -3.97
C ASP A 201 -4.59 16.74 -2.51
N PHE A 202 -4.07 17.63 -1.64
CA PHE A 202 -3.87 17.30 -0.23
C PHE A 202 -5.18 16.92 0.50
N VAL A 203 -6.26 17.66 0.27
CA VAL A 203 -7.54 17.46 0.98
C VAL A 203 -8.21 16.18 0.49
N GLN A 204 -8.17 15.90 -0.81
CA GLN A 204 -8.63 14.66 -1.41
C GLN A 204 -7.84 13.47 -0.87
N ARG A 205 -6.49 13.55 -0.79
CA ARG A 205 -5.67 12.50 -0.18
C ARG A 205 -6.01 12.27 1.30
N LEU A 206 -6.27 13.33 2.06
CA LEU A 206 -6.69 13.22 3.47
C LEU A 206 -8.06 12.53 3.60
N LYS A 207 -9.06 12.96 2.83
CA LYS A 207 -10.39 12.31 2.79
C LYS A 207 -10.28 10.84 2.37
N ASN A 208 -9.45 10.55 1.37
CA ASN A 208 -9.20 9.21 0.89
C ASN A 208 -8.53 8.33 1.95
N PHE A 209 -7.57 8.87 2.69
CA PHE A 209 -6.92 8.18 3.81
C PHE A 209 -7.93 7.76 4.89
N PHE A 210 -8.87 8.64 5.24
CA PHE A 210 -9.96 8.30 6.18
C PHE A 210 -10.96 7.31 5.59
N ALA A 211 -11.33 7.44 4.31
CA ALA A 211 -12.20 6.49 3.64
C ALA A 211 -11.60 5.07 3.64
N GLU A 212 -10.30 4.94 3.40
CA GLU A 212 -9.60 3.66 3.50
C GLU A 212 -9.56 3.11 4.93
N ALA A 213 -9.32 3.96 5.94
CA ALA A 213 -9.35 3.55 7.33
C ALA A 213 -10.76 3.05 7.74
N MET A 214 -11.81 3.71 7.26
CA MET A 214 -13.20 3.30 7.46
C MET A 214 -13.47 1.94 6.81
N MET A 215 -13.03 1.73 5.56
CA MET A 215 -13.16 0.45 4.89
C MET A 215 -12.40 -0.66 5.63
N ALA A 216 -11.17 -0.42 6.09
CA ALA A 216 -10.39 -1.40 6.84
C ALA A 216 -11.09 -1.78 8.16
N THR A 217 -11.68 -0.79 8.84
CA THR A 217 -12.49 -1.01 10.05
C THR A 217 -13.72 -1.86 9.73
N PHE A 218 -14.39 -1.62 8.61
CA PHE A 218 -15.52 -2.43 8.14
C PHE A 218 -15.14 -3.91 7.95
N ALA A 219 -14.06 -4.20 7.21
CA ALA A 219 -13.63 -5.58 6.98
C ALA A 219 -13.21 -6.30 8.27
N GLY A 220 -12.41 -5.66 9.13
CA GLY A 220 -11.88 -6.30 10.34
C GLY A 220 -12.87 -6.35 11.50
N TYR A 221 -13.52 -5.24 11.82
CA TYR A 221 -14.38 -5.13 12.99
C TYR A 221 -15.83 -5.54 12.69
N PHE A 222 -16.44 -4.99 11.63
CA PHE A 222 -17.86 -5.19 11.34
C PHE A 222 -18.16 -6.55 10.68
N GLN A 223 -17.23 -7.11 9.90
CA GLN A 223 -17.38 -8.48 9.36
C GLN A 223 -16.52 -9.50 10.13
N GLY A 224 -15.22 -9.24 10.23
CA GLY A 224 -14.26 -10.21 10.77
C GLY A 224 -14.58 -10.70 12.18
N LYS A 225 -14.87 -9.80 13.12
CA LYS A 225 -15.17 -10.17 14.51
C LYS A 225 -16.44 -11.03 14.65
N PRO A 226 -17.62 -10.64 14.11
CA PRO A 226 -18.81 -11.48 14.17
C PRO A 226 -18.61 -12.86 13.52
N ILE A 227 -18.03 -12.91 12.31
CA ILE A 227 -17.80 -14.18 11.60
C ILE A 227 -16.90 -15.11 12.43
N ASN A 228 -15.79 -14.59 12.96
CA ASN A 228 -14.89 -15.37 13.80
C ASN A 228 -15.59 -15.91 15.05
N SER A 229 -16.43 -15.10 15.70
CA SER A 229 -17.20 -15.51 16.87
C SER A 229 -18.14 -16.67 16.53
N ILE A 230 -18.93 -16.52 15.46
CA ILE A 230 -19.92 -17.52 15.02
C ILE A 230 -19.23 -18.84 14.65
N MET A 231 -18.14 -18.76 13.87
CA MET A 231 -17.43 -19.96 13.42
C MET A 231 -16.71 -20.68 14.55
N ARG A 232 -16.14 -19.96 15.52
CA ARG A 232 -15.50 -20.56 16.70
C ARG A 232 -16.50 -21.18 17.66
N GLU A 233 -17.66 -20.56 17.83
CA GLU A 233 -18.76 -21.15 18.61
C GLU A 233 -19.21 -22.50 18.00
N LYS A 234 -19.25 -22.60 16.67
CA LYS A 234 -19.66 -23.83 15.97
C LYS A 234 -18.57 -24.90 15.88
N PHE A 235 -17.34 -24.52 15.55
CA PHE A 235 -16.26 -25.45 15.18
C PHE A 235 -15.12 -25.53 16.21
N GLY A 236 -15.18 -24.74 17.28
CA GLY A 236 -14.18 -24.68 18.35
C GLY A 236 -13.27 -23.44 18.26
N GLU A 237 -12.67 -23.06 19.40
CA GLU A 237 -11.82 -21.86 19.52
C GLU A 237 -10.59 -21.85 18.61
N ASP A 238 -10.09 -23.04 18.24
CA ASP A 238 -8.94 -23.20 17.33
C ASP A 238 -9.29 -22.91 15.86
N PHE A 239 -10.56 -22.63 15.54
CA PHE A 239 -10.96 -22.28 14.17
C PHE A 239 -10.25 -20.99 13.70
N PRO A 240 -9.59 -21.03 12.52
CA PRO A 240 -8.77 -19.91 12.04
C PRO A 240 -9.62 -18.67 11.74
N GLY A 241 -8.99 -17.50 11.90
CA GLY A 241 -9.67 -16.24 11.64
C GLY A 241 -9.99 -16.03 10.16
N VAL A 242 -11.13 -15.44 9.85
CA VAL A 242 -11.60 -15.23 8.47
C VAL A 242 -10.63 -14.40 7.62
N LEU A 243 -9.92 -13.42 8.20
CA LEU A 243 -8.92 -12.64 7.46
C LEU A 243 -7.66 -13.47 7.14
N GLU A 244 -7.26 -14.36 8.04
CA GLU A 244 -6.16 -15.30 7.81
C GLU A 244 -6.52 -16.30 6.70
N LEU A 245 -7.75 -16.81 6.72
CA LEU A 245 -8.26 -17.62 5.62
C LEU A 245 -8.32 -16.80 4.32
N SER A 246 -8.82 -15.56 4.36
CA SER A 246 -8.92 -14.72 3.16
C SER A 246 -7.57 -14.50 2.47
N ALA A 247 -6.47 -14.43 3.23
CA ALA A 247 -5.12 -14.29 2.68
C ALA A 247 -4.66 -15.50 1.84
N LYS A 248 -5.19 -16.70 2.13
CA LYS A 248 -4.88 -17.97 1.45
C LYS A 248 -5.58 -18.15 0.11
N ALA A 249 -6.44 -17.21 -0.31
CA ALA A 249 -7.10 -17.25 -1.61
C ALA A 249 -6.07 -17.33 -2.75
N LYS A 250 -6.32 -18.16 -3.77
CA LYS A 250 -5.41 -18.39 -4.90
C LYS A 250 -5.28 -17.19 -5.84
N PHE A 251 -6.37 -16.44 -6.00
CA PHE A 251 -6.43 -15.24 -6.84
C PHE A 251 -7.60 -14.32 -6.47
N LEU A 252 -7.56 -13.11 -7.01
CA LEU A 252 -8.69 -12.17 -7.09
C LEU A 252 -9.13 -12.03 -8.56
N LEU A 253 -10.38 -12.35 -8.85
CA LEU A 253 -11.01 -12.07 -10.14
C LEU A 253 -11.62 -10.67 -10.08
N ALA A 254 -11.06 -9.72 -10.82
CA ALA A 254 -11.57 -8.36 -10.89
C ALA A 254 -12.38 -8.15 -12.16
N ASN A 255 -13.67 -7.83 -12.02
CA ASN A 255 -14.56 -7.50 -13.14
C ASN A 255 -14.29 -6.09 -13.69
N VAL A 256 -13.03 -5.79 -14.01
CA VAL A 256 -12.61 -4.50 -14.57
C VAL A 256 -11.67 -4.73 -15.74
N HIS A 257 -11.67 -3.80 -16.70
CA HIS A 257 -10.67 -3.80 -17.77
C HIS A 257 -9.45 -2.97 -17.34
N PRO A 258 -8.21 -3.52 -17.40
CA PRO A 258 -7.02 -2.85 -16.87
C PRO A 258 -6.66 -1.55 -17.59
N ASP A 259 -7.14 -1.36 -18.83
CA ASP A 259 -6.99 -0.11 -19.59
C ASP A 259 -8.09 0.92 -19.34
N ILE A 260 -9.22 0.52 -18.75
CA ILE A 260 -10.25 1.47 -18.34
C ILE A 260 -9.96 1.98 -16.93
N GLU A 261 -9.60 1.08 -16.02
CA GLU A 261 -9.38 1.38 -14.61
C GLU A 261 -8.17 2.31 -14.37
N TYR A 262 -8.10 2.98 -13.22
CA TYR A 262 -6.89 3.70 -12.83
C TYR A 262 -5.68 2.74 -12.79
N PRO A 263 -4.47 3.17 -13.16
CA PRO A 263 -3.28 2.34 -13.07
C PRO A 263 -3.01 1.91 -11.61
N VAL A 264 -3.12 0.61 -11.33
CA VAL A 264 -2.86 0.01 -10.01
C VAL A 264 -1.73 -1.00 -10.10
N PRO A 265 -0.74 -0.96 -9.19
CA PRO A 265 0.25 -2.01 -9.06
C PRO A 265 -0.41 -3.31 -8.54
N VAL A 266 -0.46 -4.35 -9.38
CA VAL A 266 -1.00 -5.68 -9.01
C VAL A 266 -0.03 -6.79 -9.41
N THR A 267 -0.06 -7.90 -8.67
CA THR A 267 0.70 -9.11 -9.04
C THR A 267 -0.15 -10.00 -9.93
N SER A 268 0.44 -11.08 -10.46
CA SER A 268 -0.27 -12.15 -11.18
C SER A 268 -1.29 -12.92 -10.30
N LYS A 269 -1.48 -12.55 -9.03
CA LYS A 269 -2.58 -13.01 -8.18
C LYS A 269 -3.91 -12.31 -8.51
N VAL A 270 -3.88 -11.19 -9.23
CA VAL A 270 -5.08 -10.53 -9.74
C VAL A 270 -5.28 -10.89 -11.20
N THR A 271 -6.45 -11.42 -11.53
CA THR A 271 -6.87 -11.65 -12.92
C THR A 271 -8.00 -10.70 -13.27
N TYR A 272 -7.76 -9.87 -14.27
CA TYR A 272 -8.78 -9.00 -14.85
C TYR A 272 -9.64 -9.79 -15.84
N PHE A 273 -10.96 -9.68 -15.68
CA PHE A 273 -11.93 -10.29 -16.60
C PHE A 273 -13.11 -9.35 -16.87
N GLY A 274 -12.90 -8.03 -16.75
CA GLY A 274 -13.89 -7.05 -17.16
C GLY A 274 -14.23 -7.19 -18.65
N GLY A 275 -15.52 -7.04 -18.98
CA GLY A 275 -16.04 -7.37 -20.32
C GLY A 275 -17.01 -8.54 -20.33
N LEU A 276 -17.17 -9.28 -19.22
CA LEU A 276 -18.03 -10.46 -19.20
C LEU A 276 -19.52 -10.10 -19.41
N GLY A 277 -20.10 -10.60 -20.49
CA GLY A 277 -21.48 -10.30 -20.90
C GLY A 277 -21.63 -8.97 -21.63
N MET A 278 -20.54 -8.28 -21.97
CA MET A 278 -20.55 -7.15 -22.90
C MET A 278 -20.53 -7.68 -24.34
N SER A 279 -21.38 -7.11 -25.19
CA SER A 279 -21.54 -7.52 -26.59
C SER A 279 -21.38 -6.30 -27.48
N ASN A 280 -20.74 -6.49 -28.63
CA ASN A 280 -20.75 -5.52 -29.73
C ASN A 280 -22.02 -5.62 -30.58
N GLU A 281 -22.77 -6.71 -30.43
CA GLU A 281 -24.01 -6.98 -31.12
C GLU A 281 -25.19 -6.58 -30.24
N SER A 282 -26.09 -5.77 -30.78
CA SER A 282 -27.38 -5.46 -30.18
C SER A 282 -28.50 -6.21 -30.88
N LYS A 283 -29.54 -6.53 -30.13
CA LYS A 283 -30.79 -7.05 -30.69
C LYS A 283 -31.60 -5.88 -31.26
N PRO A 284 -32.40 -6.11 -32.31
CA PRO A 284 -33.39 -5.13 -32.74
C PRO A 284 -34.29 -4.74 -31.56
N LEU A 285 -34.58 -3.45 -31.43
CA LEU A 285 -35.52 -2.96 -30.43
C LEU A 285 -36.92 -3.44 -30.79
N GLU A 286 -37.67 -3.93 -29.79
CA GLU A 286 -39.09 -4.28 -29.95
C GLU A 286 -39.98 -3.05 -29.68
N GLU A 287 -41.24 -3.09 -30.10
CA GLU A 287 -42.20 -2.03 -29.73
C GLU A 287 -42.41 -2.00 -28.19
N PRO A 288 -42.58 -0.81 -27.58
CA PRO A 288 -42.75 0.51 -28.20
C PRO A 288 -41.43 1.24 -28.53
N TYR A 289 -40.27 0.61 -28.32
CA TYR A 289 -38.97 1.28 -28.44
C TYR A 289 -38.56 1.55 -29.89
N ALA A 290 -38.84 0.60 -30.79
CA ALA A 290 -38.53 0.72 -32.21
C ALA A 290 -39.11 2.00 -32.81
N SER A 291 -40.44 2.14 -32.78
CA SER A 291 -41.14 3.32 -33.31
C SER A 291 -40.69 4.63 -32.66
N PHE A 292 -40.50 4.64 -31.34
CA PHE A 292 -40.07 5.83 -30.60
C PHE A 292 -38.67 6.29 -31.03
N VAL A 293 -37.70 5.38 -31.07
CA VAL A 293 -36.31 5.67 -31.46
C VAL A 293 -36.19 5.99 -32.95
N ASP A 294 -36.97 5.34 -33.81
CA ASP A 294 -36.99 5.62 -35.25
C ASP A 294 -37.51 7.03 -35.56
N SER A 295 -38.48 7.52 -34.80
CA SER A 295 -38.97 8.90 -34.93
C SER A 295 -38.02 9.96 -34.35
N ALA A 296 -37.10 9.56 -33.46
CA ALA A 296 -36.20 10.48 -32.77
C ALA A 296 -35.05 10.98 -33.66
N LYS A 297 -34.61 12.22 -33.43
CA LYS A 297 -33.34 12.74 -33.99
C LYS A 297 -32.15 12.30 -33.14
N THR A 298 -32.29 12.47 -31.83
CA THR A 298 -31.28 12.13 -30.82
C THR A 298 -31.98 11.45 -29.66
N VAL A 299 -31.42 10.35 -29.16
CA VAL A 299 -31.93 9.61 -28.01
C VAL A 299 -31.01 9.77 -26.81
N VAL A 300 -31.60 9.99 -25.64
CA VAL A 300 -30.91 9.99 -24.35
C VAL A 300 -31.59 8.99 -23.43
N PHE A 301 -30.82 8.04 -22.91
CA PHE A 301 -31.33 7.06 -21.97
C PHE A 301 -31.09 7.54 -20.53
N VAL A 302 -32.04 7.28 -19.61
CA VAL A 302 -31.99 7.73 -18.21
C VAL A 302 -32.33 6.57 -17.29
N SER A 303 -31.37 6.09 -16.50
CA SER A 303 -31.54 4.97 -15.56
C SER A 303 -30.56 5.02 -14.38
N PHE A 304 -31.08 4.96 -13.15
CA PHE A 304 -30.28 4.95 -11.91
C PHE A 304 -30.03 3.52 -11.35
N GLY A 305 -30.14 2.49 -12.19
CA GLY A 305 -29.83 1.12 -11.80
C GLY A 305 -30.87 0.46 -10.89
N THR A 306 -30.67 -0.80 -10.53
CA THR A 306 -31.69 -1.65 -9.91
C THR A 306 -31.93 -1.39 -8.42
N VAL A 307 -30.99 -0.71 -7.75
CA VAL A 307 -31.04 -0.46 -6.30
C VAL A 307 -31.76 0.84 -5.96
N ALA A 308 -31.52 1.89 -6.74
CA ALA A 308 -32.16 3.20 -6.56
C ALA A 308 -33.62 3.14 -7.03
N ASP A 309 -34.53 2.84 -6.11
CA ASP A 309 -35.96 2.79 -6.41
C ASP A 309 -36.49 4.18 -6.82
N PRO A 310 -36.91 4.37 -8.08
CA PRO A 310 -37.34 5.67 -8.59
C PRO A 310 -38.58 6.23 -7.85
N LYS A 311 -39.39 5.39 -7.19
CA LYS A 311 -40.52 5.85 -6.37
C LYS A 311 -40.07 6.78 -5.26
N MET A 312 -38.90 6.48 -4.69
CA MET A 312 -38.34 7.16 -3.53
C MET A 312 -37.54 8.42 -3.89
N MET A 313 -37.39 8.71 -5.19
CA MET A 313 -36.71 9.92 -5.67
C MET A 313 -37.41 11.19 -5.17
N PRO A 314 -36.68 12.18 -4.64
CA PRO A 314 -37.27 13.45 -4.20
C PRO A 314 -38.05 14.13 -5.32
N VAL A 315 -39.19 14.74 -4.98
CA VAL A 315 -40.06 15.44 -5.95
C VAL A 315 -39.31 16.54 -6.69
N SER A 316 -38.43 17.28 -5.98
CA SER A 316 -37.57 18.30 -6.60
C SER A 316 -36.67 17.72 -7.70
N TRP A 317 -36.13 16.51 -7.51
CA TRP A 317 -35.29 15.85 -8.50
C TRP A 317 -36.12 15.31 -9.67
N LYS A 318 -37.30 14.73 -9.40
CA LYS A 318 -38.26 14.33 -10.45
C LYS A 318 -38.62 15.52 -11.33
N ASN A 319 -38.95 16.67 -10.73
CA ASN A 319 -39.28 17.90 -11.46
C ASN A 319 -38.10 18.43 -12.28
N ALA A 320 -36.87 18.36 -11.74
CA ALA A 320 -35.68 18.75 -12.50
C ALA A 320 -35.50 17.94 -13.80
N PHE A 321 -35.79 16.63 -13.79
CA PHE A 321 -35.80 15.81 -15.01
C PHE A 321 -36.94 16.17 -15.96
N VAL A 322 -38.16 16.39 -15.45
CA VAL A 322 -39.28 16.81 -16.29
C VAL A 322 -38.98 18.14 -16.99
N GLU A 323 -38.49 19.14 -16.25
CA GLU A 323 -38.09 20.43 -16.81
C GLU A 323 -36.94 20.28 -17.82
N LEU A 324 -35.96 19.39 -17.59
CA LEU A 324 -34.93 19.07 -18.58
C LEU A 324 -35.56 18.55 -19.89
N PHE A 325 -36.53 17.65 -19.79
CA PHE A 325 -37.18 17.06 -20.97
C PHE A 325 -37.99 18.10 -21.75
N GLU A 326 -38.70 18.98 -21.05
CA GLU A 326 -39.49 20.07 -21.65
C GLU A 326 -38.62 21.12 -22.36
N ARG A 327 -37.44 21.42 -21.80
CA ARG A 327 -36.47 22.35 -22.39
C ARG A 327 -35.80 21.81 -23.66
N ASN A 328 -35.81 20.50 -23.86
CA ASN A 328 -35.14 19.82 -24.98
C ASN A 328 -36.14 19.01 -25.83
N PRO A 329 -37.12 19.67 -26.50
CA PRO A 329 -38.16 18.96 -27.25
C PRO A 329 -37.63 18.15 -28.43
N ASP A 330 -36.45 18.53 -28.97
CA ASP A 330 -35.78 17.83 -30.07
C ASP A 330 -35.03 16.56 -29.64
N VAL A 331 -34.88 16.33 -28.33
CA VAL A 331 -34.24 15.15 -27.74
C VAL A 331 -35.33 14.21 -27.24
N SER A 332 -35.25 12.95 -27.67
CA SER A 332 -36.14 11.89 -27.19
C SER A 332 -35.50 11.18 -25.99
N PHE A 333 -36.18 11.20 -24.86
CA PHE A 333 -35.69 10.60 -23.62
C PHE A 333 -36.37 9.25 -23.39
N ILE A 334 -35.58 8.24 -23.06
CA ILE A 334 -36.11 6.97 -22.54
C ILE A 334 -35.77 6.92 -21.06
N TRP A 335 -36.79 6.95 -20.20
CA TRP A 335 -36.62 7.12 -18.76
C TRP A 335 -37.15 5.94 -17.97
N ARG A 336 -36.29 5.38 -17.10
CA ARG A 336 -36.72 4.40 -16.09
C ARG A 336 -37.42 5.11 -14.93
N MET A 337 -38.75 5.12 -14.95
CA MET A 337 -39.59 5.79 -13.94
C MET A 337 -40.97 5.14 -13.86
N GLU A 338 -41.63 5.33 -12.72
CA GLU A 338 -43.00 4.88 -12.47
C GLU A 338 -44.05 5.84 -13.02
N ASN A 339 -45.32 5.42 -13.02
CA ASN A 339 -46.43 6.21 -13.59
C ASN A 339 -46.91 7.40 -12.74
N ASP A 340 -46.11 7.85 -11.77
CA ASP A 340 -46.48 8.84 -10.75
C ASP A 340 -46.15 10.30 -11.12
N VAL A 341 -45.50 10.54 -12.27
CA VAL A 341 -45.16 11.88 -12.77
C VAL A 341 -45.77 12.12 -14.15
N LYS A 342 -46.17 13.35 -14.49
CA LYS A 342 -46.56 13.68 -15.87
C LYS A 342 -45.30 14.00 -16.68
N VAL A 343 -45.13 13.35 -17.83
CA VAL A 343 -43.96 13.56 -18.71
C VAL A 343 -44.39 14.11 -20.08
N PRO A 344 -43.54 14.91 -20.75
CA PRO A 344 -43.82 15.42 -22.10
C PRO A 344 -43.76 14.32 -23.16
N LYS A 345 -44.24 14.60 -24.38
CA LYS A 345 -44.37 13.60 -25.47
C LYS A 345 -43.04 13.05 -25.97
N ASN A 346 -41.94 13.78 -25.78
CA ASN A 346 -40.58 13.36 -26.12
C ASN A 346 -39.99 12.39 -25.07
N VAL A 347 -40.79 11.83 -24.16
CA VAL A 347 -40.33 10.90 -23.14
C VAL A 347 -41.07 9.57 -23.23
N LEU A 348 -40.33 8.48 -23.46
CA LEU A 348 -40.82 7.12 -23.30
C LEU A 348 -40.47 6.61 -21.91
N ARG A 349 -41.49 6.30 -21.10
CA ARG A 349 -41.32 5.85 -19.72
C ARG A 349 -41.67 4.38 -19.56
N ASN A 350 -40.83 3.64 -18.83
CA ASN A 350 -41.10 2.26 -18.40
C ASN A 350 -40.34 1.93 -17.10
N THR A 351 -40.73 0.86 -16.39
CA THR A 351 -40.06 0.38 -15.16
C THR A 351 -38.88 -0.55 -15.45
N TRP A 352 -38.86 -1.18 -16.63
CA TRP A 352 -37.77 -2.01 -17.14
C TRP A 352 -37.53 -1.71 -18.62
N HIS A 353 -36.26 -1.72 -19.05
CA HIS A 353 -35.84 -1.37 -20.41
C HIS A 353 -34.77 -2.35 -20.92
N PRO A 354 -34.72 -2.66 -22.24
CA PRO A 354 -33.61 -3.37 -22.85
C PRO A 354 -32.37 -2.45 -22.95
N GLN A 355 -31.76 -2.16 -21.81
CA GLN A 355 -30.73 -1.14 -21.63
C GLN A 355 -29.58 -1.27 -22.64
N ASN A 356 -29.02 -2.48 -22.81
CA ASN A 356 -27.90 -2.70 -23.73
C ASN A 356 -28.27 -2.39 -25.19
N ASP A 357 -29.47 -2.80 -25.62
CA ASP A 357 -29.92 -2.61 -26.99
C ASP A 357 -30.24 -1.14 -27.27
N ILE A 358 -30.80 -0.42 -26.30
CA ILE A 358 -31.02 1.03 -26.39
C ILE A 358 -29.69 1.77 -26.49
N LEU A 359 -28.72 1.44 -25.62
CA LEU A 359 -27.41 2.10 -25.61
C LEU A 359 -26.65 1.86 -26.92
N ALA A 360 -26.71 0.65 -27.46
CA ALA A 360 -26.07 0.29 -28.72
C ALA A 360 -26.75 0.87 -29.97
N HIS A 361 -27.93 1.49 -29.83
CA HIS A 361 -28.63 2.08 -30.96
C HIS A 361 -27.88 3.33 -31.49
N PRO A 362 -27.66 3.48 -32.81
CA PRO A 362 -26.84 4.57 -33.37
C PRO A 362 -27.31 6.00 -33.03
N LYS A 363 -28.60 6.18 -32.73
CA LYS A 363 -29.18 7.48 -32.33
C LYS A 363 -28.99 7.81 -30.85
N THR A 364 -28.52 6.88 -30.03
CA THR A 364 -28.34 7.09 -28.59
C THR A 364 -27.05 7.85 -28.33
N ALA A 365 -27.17 9.14 -28.03
CA ALA A 365 -26.04 10.06 -27.92
C ALA A 365 -25.51 10.22 -26.48
N ALA A 366 -26.33 9.92 -25.47
CA ALA A 366 -25.91 10.01 -24.07
C ALA A 366 -26.69 9.07 -23.16
N PHE A 367 -26.06 8.70 -22.05
CA PHE A 367 -26.68 7.94 -20.97
C PHE A 367 -26.57 8.71 -19.65
N ILE A 368 -27.71 9.12 -19.09
CA ILE A 368 -27.82 9.67 -17.74
C ILE A 368 -27.93 8.51 -16.75
N THR A 369 -26.93 8.37 -15.87
CA THR A 369 -26.82 7.21 -14.98
C THR A 369 -26.26 7.56 -13.61
N HIS A 370 -26.54 6.70 -12.64
CA HIS A 370 -25.88 6.69 -11.33
C HIS A 370 -24.39 6.30 -11.36
N ALA A 371 -23.83 5.89 -12.50
CA ALA A 371 -22.45 5.40 -12.63
C ALA A 371 -22.13 4.11 -11.84
N GLY A 372 -23.11 3.21 -11.69
CA GLY A 372 -22.82 1.84 -11.26
C GLY A 372 -21.86 1.15 -12.24
N TYR A 373 -20.99 0.27 -11.74
CA TYR A 373 -19.90 -0.29 -12.54
C TYR A 373 -20.36 -1.03 -13.82
N ASN A 374 -21.48 -1.77 -13.75
CA ASN A 374 -22.06 -2.41 -14.94
C ASN A 374 -22.51 -1.39 -15.99
N SER A 375 -23.12 -0.28 -15.57
CA SER A 375 -23.54 0.80 -16.48
C SER A 375 -22.34 1.48 -17.14
N LEU A 376 -21.23 1.61 -16.43
CA LEU A 376 -19.97 2.10 -17.00
C LEU A 376 -19.47 1.16 -18.11
N GLY A 377 -19.46 -0.15 -17.85
CA GLY A 377 -19.11 -1.16 -18.84
C GLY A 377 -20.03 -1.09 -20.07
N GLU A 378 -21.35 -1.15 -19.88
CA GLU A 378 -22.34 -1.14 -20.96
C GLU A 378 -22.23 0.11 -21.85
N SER A 379 -22.02 1.29 -21.24
CA SER A 379 -21.76 2.55 -21.95
C SER A 379 -20.47 2.51 -22.78
N ILE A 380 -19.40 1.90 -22.27
CA ILE A 380 -18.17 1.72 -23.03
C ILE A 380 -18.38 0.70 -24.16
N ALA A 381 -19.11 -0.40 -23.93
CA ALA A 381 -19.40 -1.37 -24.98
C ALA A 381 -20.21 -0.76 -26.14
N SER A 382 -21.16 0.13 -25.85
CA SER A 382 -21.93 0.82 -26.87
C SER A 382 -21.20 2.02 -27.49
N GLY A 383 -20.15 2.52 -26.82
CA GLY A 383 -19.47 3.76 -27.19
C GLY A 383 -20.33 5.01 -26.93
N THR A 384 -21.20 4.96 -25.92
CA THR A 384 -22.12 6.05 -25.55
C THR A 384 -21.57 6.86 -24.37
N PRO A 385 -21.38 8.18 -24.48
CA PRO A 385 -20.98 9.04 -23.35
C PRO A 385 -21.95 9.07 -22.17
N LEU A 386 -21.44 9.46 -20.99
CA LEU A 386 -22.19 9.47 -19.73
C LEU A 386 -22.45 10.86 -19.14
N ILE A 387 -23.66 11.09 -18.66
CA ILE A 387 -23.92 12.10 -17.62
C ILE A 387 -24.11 11.33 -16.33
N THR A 388 -23.23 11.54 -15.36
CA THR A 388 -23.24 10.76 -14.12
C THR A 388 -23.81 11.56 -12.96
N VAL A 389 -24.77 10.97 -12.24
CA VAL A 389 -25.32 11.49 -10.98
C VAL A 389 -25.06 10.45 -9.90
N PRO A 390 -23.85 10.41 -9.31
CA PRO A 390 -23.51 9.38 -8.33
C PRO A 390 -24.37 9.53 -7.07
N LEU A 391 -24.99 8.43 -6.62
CA LEU A 391 -25.94 8.44 -5.50
C LEU A 391 -25.31 7.94 -4.20
N PHE A 392 -24.58 6.82 -4.24
CA PHE A 392 -23.93 6.18 -3.09
C PHE A 392 -22.87 5.15 -3.52
N GLY A 393 -22.09 4.63 -2.57
CA GLY A 393 -21.20 3.48 -2.84
C GLY A 393 -20.02 3.81 -3.76
N ASP A 394 -19.71 2.89 -4.69
CA ASP A 394 -18.62 2.99 -5.67
C ASP A 394 -18.87 4.04 -6.77
N GLN A 395 -20.11 4.52 -6.88
CA GLN A 395 -20.56 5.41 -7.94
C GLN A 395 -19.78 6.72 -8.00
N PHE A 396 -19.41 7.31 -6.87
CA PHE A 396 -18.61 8.54 -6.84
C PHE A 396 -17.26 8.36 -7.51
N ARG A 397 -16.56 7.26 -7.17
CA ARG A 397 -15.29 6.88 -7.78
C ARG A 397 -15.45 6.57 -9.27
N ASN A 398 -16.50 5.85 -9.66
CA ASN A 398 -16.76 5.52 -11.06
C ASN A 398 -17.09 6.77 -11.90
N SER A 399 -17.82 7.73 -11.34
CA SER A 399 -18.02 9.04 -11.97
C SER A 399 -16.70 9.76 -12.23
N ARG A 400 -15.78 9.77 -11.25
CA ARG A 400 -14.44 10.33 -11.43
C ARG A 400 -13.62 9.57 -12.46
N LEU A 401 -13.84 8.26 -12.62
CA LEU A 401 -13.20 7.47 -13.65
C LEU A 401 -13.69 7.86 -15.05
N ALA A 402 -15.00 8.08 -15.20
CA ALA A 402 -15.60 8.54 -16.45
C ALA A 402 -15.09 9.94 -16.86
N GLU A 403 -14.95 10.85 -15.89
CA GLU A 403 -14.33 12.17 -16.11
C GLU A 403 -12.85 12.04 -16.49
N TYR A 404 -12.07 11.23 -15.74
CA TYR A 404 -10.65 10.99 -16.00
C TYR A 404 -10.40 10.42 -17.39
N ARG A 405 -11.26 9.52 -17.85
CA ARG A 405 -11.21 8.94 -19.19
C ARG A 405 -11.87 9.84 -20.25
N GLY A 406 -12.46 10.97 -19.87
CA GLY A 406 -12.98 11.96 -20.81
C GLY A 406 -14.24 11.56 -21.58
N PHE A 407 -14.99 10.56 -21.11
CA PHE A 407 -16.26 10.13 -21.74
C PHE A 407 -17.49 10.41 -20.87
N GLY A 408 -17.30 11.06 -19.72
CA GLY A 408 -18.39 11.42 -18.82
C GLY A 408 -18.33 12.85 -18.28
N VAL A 409 -19.49 13.38 -17.92
CA VAL A 409 -19.68 14.63 -17.17
C VAL A 409 -20.40 14.30 -15.86
N ARG A 410 -19.86 14.74 -14.72
CA ARG A 410 -20.47 14.50 -13.40
C ARG A 410 -21.38 15.66 -13.00
N VAL A 411 -22.55 15.33 -12.47
CA VAL A 411 -23.50 16.23 -11.82
C VAL A 411 -23.65 15.80 -10.37
N GLU A 412 -23.40 16.71 -9.44
CA GLU A 412 -23.49 16.42 -8.01
C GLU A 412 -24.94 16.23 -7.60
N LYS A 413 -25.24 15.14 -6.87
CA LYS A 413 -26.62 14.83 -6.48
C LYS A 413 -27.29 15.95 -5.67
N MET A 414 -26.52 16.63 -4.81
CA MET A 414 -27.03 17.73 -3.99
C MET A 414 -27.21 19.04 -4.77
N GLY A 415 -26.55 19.17 -5.93
CA GLY A 415 -26.70 20.29 -6.86
C GLY A 415 -27.58 19.97 -8.08
N LEU A 416 -28.36 18.88 -8.02
CA LEU A 416 -29.17 18.43 -9.14
C LEU A 416 -30.33 19.40 -9.40
N SER A 417 -30.35 19.97 -10.60
CA SER A 417 -31.38 20.89 -11.07
C SER A 417 -31.53 20.74 -12.60
N SER A 418 -32.62 21.27 -13.16
CA SER A 418 -32.78 21.30 -14.62
C SER A 418 -31.62 22.04 -15.29
N ALA A 419 -31.12 23.13 -14.69
CA ALA A 419 -30.00 23.91 -15.22
C ALA A 419 -28.70 23.09 -15.28
N THR A 420 -28.32 22.40 -14.20
CA THR A 420 -27.08 21.61 -14.15
C THR A 420 -27.14 20.38 -15.05
N LEU A 421 -28.31 19.73 -15.15
CA LEU A 421 -28.53 18.64 -16.10
C LEU A 421 -28.48 19.12 -17.56
N ASN A 422 -29.07 20.28 -17.86
CA ASN A 422 -29.09 20.84 -19.20
C ASN A 422 -27.70 21.28 -19.66
N GLU A 423 -26.91 21.87 -18.77
CA GLU A 423 -25.50 22.19 -19.02
C GLU A 423 -24.70 20.92 -19.36
N ALA A 424 -24.82 19.87 -18.54
CA ALA A 424 -24.14 18.60 -18.79
C ALA A 424 -24.58 17.95 -20.11
N LEU A 425 -25.87 18.00 -20.42
CA LEU A 425 -26.44 17.47 -21.67
C LEU A 425 -25.87 18.20 -22.88
N HIS A 426 -25.94 19.54 -22.91
CA HIS A 426 -25.37 20.30 -24.01
C HIS A 426 -23.86 20.13 -24.13
N LYS A 427 -23.15 19.99 -23.02
CA LYS A 427 -21.70 19.74 -23.04
C LYS A 427 -21.36 18.43 -23.76
N ILE A 428 -22.14 17.36 -23.54
CA ILE A 428 -21.94 16.10 -24.25
C ILE A 428 -22.38 16.20 -25.70
N LEU A 429 -23.58 16.74 -25.97
CA LEU A 429 -24.12 16.78 -27.33
C LEU A 429 -23.34 17.70 -28.27
N ASN A 430 -22.71 18.76 -27.74
CA ASN A 430 -21.99 19.75 -28.56
C ASN A 430 -20.47 19.55 -28.60
N ASN A 431 -19.92 18.62 -27.81
CA ASN A 431 -18.48 18.34 -27.81
C ASN A 431 -18.20 16.88 -28.24
N PRO A 432 -17.75 16.65 -29.48
CA PRO A 432 -17.49 15.30 -29.99
C PRO A 432 -16.33 14.59 -29.29
N SER A 433 -15.53 15.26 -28.44
CA SER A 433 -14.47 14.60 -27.69
C SER A 433 -14.99 13.48 -26.77
N TYR A 434 -16.20 13.66 -26.20
CA TYR A 434 -16.80 12.66 -25.31
C TYR A 434 -17.15 11.37 -26.05
N GLU A 435 -17.80 11.50 -27.21
CA GLU A 435 -18.14 10.37 -28.08
C GLU A 435 -16.88 9.70 -28.62
N LYS A 436 -15.90 10.48 -29.10
CA LYS A 436 -14.61 9.94 -29.55
C LYS A 436 -13.90 9.16 -28.45
N SER A 437 -13.92 9.65 -27.21
CA SER A 437 -13.34 8.92 -26.08
C SER A 437 -14.10 7.62 -25.80
N ALA A 438 -15.44 7.66 -25.73
CA ALA A 438 -16.26 6.47 -25.53
C ALA A 438 -16.02 5.41 -26.62
N GLN A 439 -15.95 5.80 -27.89
CA GLN A 439 -15.66 4.92 -29.02
C GLN A 439 -14.21 4.40 -28.99
N SER A 440 -13.24 5.20 -28.53
CA SER A 440 -11.86 4.76 -28.35
C SER A 440 -11.78 3.68 -27.26
N LEU A 441 -12.43 3.90 -26.11
CA LEU A 441 -12.51 2.90 -25.04
C LEU A 441 -13.25 1.64 -25.47
N ARG A 442 -14.30 1.77 -26.28
CA ARG A 442 -14.99 0.63 -26.90
C ARG A 442 -14.01 -0.23 -27.69
N LYS A 443 -13.24 0.39 -28.59
CA LYS A 443 -12.22 -0.32 -29.38
C LYS A 443 -11.21 -1.03 -28.50
N ILE A 444 -10.73 -0.35 -27.45
CA ILE A 444 -9.79 -0.91 -26.46
C ILE A 444 -10.34 -2.19 -25.81
N VAL A 445 -11.59 -2.17 -25.33
CA VAL A 445 -12.19 -3.34 -24.65
C VAL A 445 -12.33 -4.53 -25.58
N PHE A 446 -12.67 -4.30 -26.84
CA PHE A 446 -12.90 -5.38 -27.81
C PHE A 446 -11.64 -5.79 -28.59
N SER A 447 -10.54 -5.03 -28.52
CA SER A 447 -9.24 -5.38 -29.12
C SER A 447 -8.32 -6.16 -28.18
N SER A 448 -8.77 -6.43 -26.95
CA SER A 448 -8.00 -7.14 -25.93
C SER A 448 -7.60 -8.55 -26.40
N PRO A 449 -6.34 -8.97 -26.14
CA PRO A 449 -5.80 -10.23 -26.66
C PRO A 449 -6.42 -11.45 -25.97
N VAL A 450 -6.99 -11.26 -24.78
CA VAL A 450 -7.71 -12.30 -24.03
C VAL A 450 -9.13 -11.82 -23.79
N LYS A 451 -10.10 -12.64 -24.17
CA LYS A 451 -11.51 -12.38 -23.86
C LYS A 451 -11.75 -12.60 -22.37
N ALA A 452 -12.66 -11.79 -21.80
CA ALA A 452 -13.03 -11.87 -20.39
C ALA A 452 -13.35 -13.30 -19.90
N GLY A 453 -14.14 -14.06 -20.66
CA GLY A 453 -14.48 -15.44 -20.31
C GLY A 453 -13.26 -16.37 -20.29
N ASP A 454 -12.35 -16.23 -21.24
CA ASP A 454 -11.14 -17.06 -21.31
C ASP A 454 -10.18 -16.75 -20.15
N ALA A 455 -10.04 -15.47 -19.77
CA ALA A 455 -9.25 -15.08 -18.59
C ALA A 455 -9.82 -15.67 -17.28
N LEU A 456 -11.14 -15.63 -17.13
CA LEU A 456 -11.86 -16.22 -16.00
C LEU A 456 -11.64 -17.74 -15.91
N ARG A 457 -11.90 -18.48 -17.00
CA ARG A 457 -11.75 -19.93 -17.03
C ARG A 457 -10.29 -20.33 -16.83
N HIS A 458 -9.34 -19.63 -17.46
CA HIS A 458 -7.91 -19.88 -17.25
C HIS A 458 -7.50 -19.74 -15.78
N ALA A 459 -7.92 -18.68 -15.08
CA ALA A 459 -7.56 -18.50 -13.67
C ALA A 459 -8.07 -19.64 -12.78
N VAL A 460 -9.32 -20.08 -12.98
CA VAL A 460 -9.92 -21.19 -12.24
C VAL A 460 -9.22 -22.52 -12.58
N ASN A 461 -9.07 -22.84 -13.87
CA ASN A 461 -8.40 -24.07 -14.33
C ASN A 461 -6.97 -24.13 -13.81
N PHE A 462 -6.22 -23.03 -13.91
CA PHE A 462 -4.85 -22.94 -13.42
C PHE A 462 -4.75 -23.23 -11.92
N ALA A 463 -5.66 -22.71 -11.10
CA ALA A 463 -5.66 -22.95 -9.66
C ALA A 463 -6.06 -24.39 -9.29
N ILE A 464 -6.88 -25.04 -10.11
CA ILE A 464 -7.26 -26.46 -9.96
C ILE A 464 -6.13 -27.39 -10.38
N GLU A 465 -5.47 -27.09 -11.51
CA GLU A 465 -4.38 -27.89 -12.08
C GLU A 465 -3.05 -27.75 -11.33
N HIS A 466 -2.83 -26.60 -10.69
CA HIS A 466 -1.60 -26.25 -9.97
C HIS A 466 -1.87 -25.78 -8.53
N PRO A 467 -2.49 -26.61 -7.68
CA PRO A 467 -2.86 -26.23 -6.31
C PRO A 467 -1.64 -25.87 -5.44
N GLU A 468 -0.46 -26.40 -5.75
CA GLU A 468 0.80 -26.09 -5.08
C GLU A 468 1.39 -24.72 -5.48
N HIS A 469 0.97 -24.17 -6.62
CA HIS A 469 1.48 -22.89 -7.09
C HIS A 469 0.79 -21.75 -6.35
N ASN A 470 1.57 -20.95 -5.63
CA ASN A 470 1.08 -19.73 -5.01
C ASN A 470 2.00 -18.55 -5.31
N ARG A 471 1.38 -17.37 -5.47
CA ARG A 471 2.03 -16.12 -5.89
C ARG A 471 2.07 -15.12 -4.73
N ASP A 472 2.22 -15.63 -3.51
CA ASP A 472 2.17 -14.84 -2.29
C ASP A 472 3.36 -13.90 -2.15
N LEU A 473 3.06 -12.74 -1.57
CA LEU A 473 4.06 -11.78 -1.13
C LEU A 473 4.52 -12.11 0.30
N PRO A 474 5.72 -11.69 0.69
CA PRO A 474 6.22 -11.81 2.05
C PRO A 474 5.25 -11.20 3.07
N GLU A 475 5.01 -11.93 4.17
CA GLU A 475 4.22 -11.45 5.30
C GLU A 475 5.05 -10.45 6.12
N LEU A 476 4.81 -9.15 5.89
CA LEU A 476 5.48 -8.06 6.58
C LEU A 476 4.47 -7.27 7.41
N ASN A 477 4.86 -6.87 8.62
CA ASN A 477 4.08 -5.91 9.39
C ASN A 477 4.19 -4.50 8.78
N PHE A 478 3.31 -3.59 9.22
CA PHE A 478 3.26 -2.22 8.73
C PHE A 478 4.62 -1.50 8.72
N PHE A 479 5.42 -1.61 9.78
CA PHE A 479 6.71 -0.92 9.89
C PHE A 479 7.74 -1.49 8.90
N GLN A 480 7.77 -2.81 8.75
CA GLN A 480 8.67 -3.50 7.83
C GLN A 480 8.28 -3.24 6.37
N LEU A 481 6.98 -3.29 6.07
CA LEU A 481 6.43 -3.09 4.73
C LEU A 481 6.81 -1.72 4.17
N TYR A 482 6.71 -0.66 4.98
CA TYR A 482 7.08 0.71 4.57
C TYR A 482 8.55 1.06 4.86
N SER A 483 9.39 0.09 5.24
CA SER A 483 10.80 0.28 5.61
C SER A 483 11.01 1.34 6.71
N LEU A 484 10.01 1.57 7.58
CA LEU A 484 10.11 2.54 8.68
C LEU A 484 11.10 2.09 9.74
N ASP A 485 11.26 0.78 9.93
CA ASP A 485 12.30 0.18 10.77
C ASP A 485 13.72 0.52 10.26
N MET A 486 13.93 0.46 8.94
CA MET A 486 15.21 0.83 8.29
C MET A 486 15.49 2.33 8.39
N ILE A 487 14.48 3.16 8.17
CA ILE A 487 14.60 4.62 8.29
C ILE A 487 14.90 5.00 9.75
N ALA A 488 14.19 4.42 10.72
CA ALA A 488 14.42 4.67 12.14
C ALA A 488 15.84 4.28 12.57
N LEU A 489 16.37 3.15 12.06
CA LEU A 489 17.75 2.75 12.30
C LEU A 489 18.75 3.78 11.77
N LEU A 490 18.59 4.23 10.52
CA LEU A 490 19.49 5.24 9.93
C LEU A 490 19.44 6.58 10.67
N LEU A 491 18.24 7.05 11.03
CA LEU A 491 18.08 8.27 11.81
C LEU A 491 18.71 8.15 13.20
N SER A 492 18.62 6.97 13.82
CA SER A 492 19.25 6.71 15.12
C SER A 492 20.78 6.75 15.02
N VAL A 493 21.36 6.17 13.97
CA VAL A 493 22.82 6.23 13.72
C VAL A 493 23.27 7.68 13.51
N VAL A 494 22.57 8.44 12.66
CA VAL A 494 22.86 9.87 12.44
C VAL A 494 22.73 10.67 13.75
N GLY A 495 21.69 10.42 14.53
CA GLY A 495 21.47 11.05 15.83
C GLY A 495 22.62 10.76 16.82
N ILE A 496 23.09 9.51 16.88
CA ILE A 496 24.25 9.13 17.71
C ILE A 496 25.52 9.85 17.24
N VAL A 497 25.77 9.93 15.93
CA VAL A 497 26.94 10.65 15.38
C VAL A 497 26.88 12.13 15.74
N ILE A 498 25.72 12.79 15.56
CA ILE A 498 25.51 14.19 15.95
C ILE A 498 25.73 14.36 17.46
N PHE A 499 25.19 13.44 18.27
CA PHE A 499 25.38 13.45 19.72
C PHE A 499 26.86 13.35 20.11
N ILE A 500 27.62 12.43 19.47
CA ILE A 500 29.07 12.28 19.69
C ILE A 500 29.80 13.56 19.27
N ILE A 501 29.47 14.15 18.11
CA ILE A 501 30.06 15.41 17.66
C ILE A 501 29.79 16.53 18.68
N ILE A 502 28.55 16.70 19.12
CA ILE A 502 28.18 17.71 20.14
C ILE A 502 28.92 17.44 21.45
N PHE A 503 29.02 16.18 21.87
CA PHE A 503 29.70 15.77 23.09
C PHE A 503 31.21 16.07 23.02
N VAL A 504 31.86 15.71 21.92
CA VAL A 504 33.28 16.02 21.66
C VAL A 504 33.49 17.53 21.59
N LEU A 505 32.63 18.28 20.88
CA LEU A 505 32.69 19.75 20.83
C LEU A 505 32.52 20.37 22.22
N LYS A 506 31.63 19.84 23.07
CA LYS A 506 31.49 20.28 24.47
C LYS A 506 32.73 19.97 25.29
N ILE A 507 33.36 18.80 25.12
CA ILE A 507 34.62 18.45 25.79
C ILE A 507 35.72 19.40 25.34
N LEU A 508 35.90 19.58 24.03
CA LEU A 508 36.90 20.49 23.46
C LEU A 508 36.67 21.93 23.95
N TRP A 509 35.42 22.41 23.99
CA TRP A 509 35.08 23.72 24.54
C TRP A 509 35.42 23.84 26.04
N ARG A 510 35.19 22.79 26.84
CA ARG A 510 35.61 22.74 28.25
C ARG A 510 37.14 22.75 28.41
N PHE A 511 37.87 22.02 27.57
CA PHE A 511 39.34 22.03 27.55
C PHE A 511 39.93 23.37 27.10
N VAL A 512 39.35 24.01 26.07
CA VAL A 512 39.77 25.33 25.60
C VAL A 512 39.43 26.39 26.65
N SER A 513 38.24 26.39 27.22
CA SER A 513 37.86 27.33 28.28
C SER A 513 38.70 27.16 29.56
N SER A 514 39.08 25.93 29.94
CA SER A 514 40.01 25.69 31.05
C SER A 514 41.44 26.15 30.73
N ARG A 515 41.91 25.98 29.48
CA ARG A 515 43.22 26.49 29.02
C ARG A 515 43.23 28.02 28.92
N VAL A 516 42.15 28.67 28.46
CA VAL A 516 42.01 30.14 28.46
C VAL A 516 41.99 30.69 29.89
N ARG A 517 41.41 29.95 30.84
CA ARG A 517 41.44 30.29 32.28
C ARG A 517 42.85 30.15 32.87
N ILE A 518 43.58 29.08 32.53
CA ILE A 518 44.98 28.86 32.93
C ILE A 518 45.92 29.89 32.26
N VAL A 519 45.71 30.23 30.99
CA VAL A 519 46.47 31.28 30.29
C VAL A 519 46.19 32.66 30.88
N ARG A 520 44.95 32.94 31.34
CA ARG A 520 44.66 34.17 32.13
C ARG A 520 45.37 34.18 33.49
N GLU A 521 45.47 33.04 34.18
CA GLU A 521 46.20 32.91 35.46
C GLU A 521 47.73 32.98 35.27
N ILE A 522 48.27 32.44 34.16
CA ILE A 522 49.69 32.55 33.80
C ILE A 522 50.03 33.98 33.34
N ARG A 523 49.11 34.70 32.69
CA ARG A 523 49.32 36.12 32.33
C ARG A 523 49.36 37.06 33.54
N THR A 524 48.85 36.63 34.71
CA THR A 524 48.99 37.35 35.99
C THR A 524 50.29 37.06 36.76
N LYS A 525 51.12 36.12 36.29
CA LYS A 525 52.46 35.84 36.85
C LYS A 525 53.45 35.73 35.69
N GLY A 526 54.05 36.86 35.33
CA GLY A 526 54.83 37.05 34.11
C GLY A 526 55.82 35.93 33.78
N ALA A 527 55.70 35.42 32.56
CA ALA A 527 56.75 34.76 31.81
C ALA A 527 56.49 34.94 30.30
N SER A 528 57.58 35.08 29.55
CA SER A 528 57.70 35.54 28.16
C SER A 528 57.09 34.61 27.11
N GLU A 529 56.74 35.21 25.96
CA GLU A 529 56.33 34.56 24.72
C GLU A 529 57.43 33.65 24.16
N GLU A 530 57.09 32.39 23.86
CA GLU A 530 57.63 31.74 22.66
C GLU A 530 56.75 30.55 22.17
N THR A 531 56.53 30.56 20.85
CA THR A 531 56.20 29.46 19.92
C THR A 531 54.94 28.59 20.09
N PHE A 532 54.01 28.71 19.13
CA PHE A 532 53.18 27.59 18.65
C PHE A 532 52.73 27.80 17.19
N TYR A 533 53.38 27.11 16.24
CA TYR A 533 52.78 26.77 14.94
C TYR A 533 53.28 25.39 14.50
N HIS A 534 52.42 24.38 14.64
CA HIS A 534 52.45 23.19 13.79
C HIS A 534 51.03 22.66 13.64
N HIS A 535 50.41 22.93 12.49
CA HIS A 535 49.22 22.22 12.04
C HIS A 535 49.68 20.92 11.36
N LYS A 536 49.32 19.78 11.95
CA LYS A 536 49.39 18.48 11.28
C LYS A 536 48.02 18.21 10.67
N LYS A 537 47.99 18.07 9.34
CA LYS A 537 46.85 17.68 8.54
C LYS A 537 46.39 16.28 8.99
N ILE A 538 45.18 16.16 9.53
CA ILE A 538 44.54 14.87 9.77
C ILE A 538 43.74 14.56 8.51
N GLU A 539 44.27 13.68 7.67
CA GLU A 539 43.47 13.01 6.64
C GLU A 539 42.69 11.88 7.32
N LEU A 540 41.37 12.04 7.42
CA LEU A 540 40.46 10.94 7.72
C LEU A 540 40.32 10.09 6.46
N SER A 541 41.10 9.03 6.34
CA SER A 541 40.74 7.90 5.50
C SER A 541 39.73 7.04 6.26
N MET A 542 38.45 7.19 5.91
CA MET A 542 37.42 6.25 6.35
C MET A 542 37.62 4.93 5.60
N VAL A 543 37.87 3.88 6.38
CA VAL A 543 37.99 2.48 5.98
C VAL A 543 36.69 2.02 5.30
N TRP A 544 36.76 1.75 4.00
CA TRP A 544 35.81 0.94 3.25
C TRP A 544 36.60 -0.01 2.33
N ASP A 545 37.42 -0.89 2.93
CA ASP A 545 38.09 -1.98 2.20
C ASP A 545 37.15 -3.19 2.06
N ASP A 546 36.03 -2.98 1.35
CA ASP A 546 35.31 -4.09 0.71
C ASP A 546 35.63 -4.01 -0.79
N PRO A 547 36.31 -5.02 -1.38
CA PRO A 547 36.66 -5.03 -2.80
C PRO A 547 35.45 -4.81 -3.72
N SER A 548 34.24 -5.16 -3.28
CA SER A 548 33.03 -4.97 -4.08
C SER A 548 32.64 -3.50 -4.28
N TRP A 549 33.00 -2.60 -3.36
CA TRP A 549 32.62 -1.18 -3.43
C TRP A 549 33.59 -0.36 -4.29
N SER A 550 34.90 -0.61 -4.20
CA SER A 550 35.90 0.04 -5.04
C SER A 550 35.70 -0.31 -6.51
N ASP A 551 35.40 -1.58 -6.80
CA ASP A 551 35.15 -2.07 -8.15
C ASP A 551 33.84 -1.50 -8.72
N PHE A 552 32.80 -1.38 -7.89
CA PHE A 552 31.55 -0.73 -8.29
C PHE A 552 31.77 0.76 -8.60
N ALA A 553 32.52 1.48 -7.78
CA ALA A 553 32.84 2.90 -8.01
C ALA A 553 33.63 3.10 -9.32
N ALA A 554 34.65 2.28 -9.56
CA ALA A 554 35.44 2.33 -10.80
C ALA A 554 34.58 2.00 -12.04
N MET A 555 33.80 0.92 -11.97
CA MET A 555 32.90 0.51 -13.04
C MET A 555 31.83 1.59 -13.32
N SER A 556 31.29 2.21 -12.26
CA SER A 556 30.33 3.30 -12.37
C SER A 556 30.92 4.51 -13.10
N GLY A 557 32.15 4.93 -12.77
CA GLY A 557 32.84 6.03 -13.44
C GLY A 557 33.01 5.79 -14.94
N SER A 558 33.43 4.58 -15.33
CA SER A 558 33.57 4.19 -16.75
C SER A 558 32.23 4.12 -17.48
N TYR A 559 31.19 3.57 -16.84
CA TYR A 559 29.83 3.55 -17.40
C TYR A 559 29.30 4.97 -17.66
N LYS A 560 29.50 5.90 -16.72
CA LYS A 560 29.10 7.30 -16.91
C LYS A 560 29.75 7.91 -18.14
N ALA A 561 31.05 7.69 -18.35
CA ALA A 561 31.76 8.21 -19.50
C ALA A 561 31.19 7.66 -20.82
N ILE A 562 31.10 6.33 -20.94
CA ILE A 562 30.68 5.66 -22.19
C ILE A 562 29.27 6.07 -22.63
N PHE A 563 28.29 6.01 -21.72
CA PHE A 563 26.89 6.33 -22.08
C PHE A 563 26.69 7.82 -22.35
N THR A 564 27.37 8.69 -21.59
CA THR A 564 27.28 10.14 -21.81
C THR A 564 27.93 10.52 -23.14
N GLU A 565 29.10 9.97 -23.45
CA GLU A 565 29.83 10.21 -24.69
C GLU A 565 29.04 9.71 -25.90
N ALA A 566 28.53 8.47 -25.86
CA ALA A 566 27.65 7.95 -26.91
C ALA A 566 26.39 8.81 -27.12
N CYS A 567 25.83 9.37 -26.04
CA CYS A 567 24.72 10.30 -26.12
C CYS A 567 25.09 11.60 -26.83
N VAL A 568 26.23 12.19 -26.45
CA VAL A 568 26.75 13.43 -27.03
C VAL A 568 27.01 13.22 -28.52
N ASP A 569 27.63 12.11 -28.89
CA ASP A 569 27.92 11.78 -30.29
C ASP A 569 26.63 11.61 -31.10
N MET A 570 25.67 10.82 -30.60
CA MET A 570 24.39 10.62 -31.27
C MET A 570 23.62 11.94 -31.44
N VAL A 571 23.57 12.75 -30.38
CA VAL A 571 22.83 14.01 -30.39
C VAL A 571 23.53 15.04 -31.28
N ASN A 572 24.86 15.08 -31.35
CA ASN A 572 25.62 16.03 -32.16
C ASN A 572 25.78 15.62 -33.64
N ASP A 573 25.44 14.40 -34.01
CA ASP A 573 25.34 13.98 -35.41
C ASP A 573 24.06 14.53 -36.06
N ASP A 574 24.15 15.76 -36.57
CA ASP A 574 23.02 16.46 -37.18
C ASP A 574 22.49 15.74 -38.43
N ALA A 575 23.32 14.97 -39.14
CA ALA A 575 22.89 14.20 -40.31
C ALA A 575 22.02 13.00 -39.88
N ASN A 576 22.44 12.27 -38.85
CA ASN A 576 21.65 11.16 -38.31
C ASN A 576 20.36 11.66 -37.63
N MET A 577 20.41 12.79 -36.91
CA MET A 577 19.22 13.40 -36.31
C MET A 577 18.25 13.98 -37.35
N ALA A 578 18.74 14.51 -38.47
CA ALA A 578 17.89 14.92 -39.60
C ALA A 578 17.20 13.70 -40.24
N ARG A 579 17.95 12.62 -40.48
CA ARG A 579 17.39 11.36 -40.99
C ARG A 579 16.30 10.79 -40.07
N LEU A 580 16.54 10.78 -38.76
CA LEU A 580 15.54 10.32 -37.79
C LEU A 580 14.26 11.17 -37.75
N ARG A 581 14.32 12.44 -38.19
CA ARG A 581 13.13 13.33 -38.32
C ARG A 581 12.41 13.15 -39.65
N GLU A 582 13.16 12.87 -40.72
CA GLU A 582 12.61 12.62 -42.06
C GLU A 582 11.97 11.24 -42.16
N GLU A 583 12.53 10.23 -41.49
CA GLU A 583 11.92 8.92 -41.33
C GLU A 583 10.68 9.03 -40.42
N LYS A 584 9.49 8.93 -41.02
CA LYS A 584 8.22 8.90 -40.31
C LYS A 584 8.04 7.54 -39.64
N PHE A 585 8.59 7.36 -38.45
CA PHE A 585 8.32 6.19 -37.63
C PHE A 585 6.92 6.29 -37.01
N ASP A 586 6.14 5.22 -37.08
CA ASP A 586 4.87 5.12 -36.34
C ASP A 586 5.10 4.97 -34.82
N PHE A 587 6.26 4.43 -34.42
CA PHE A 587 6.62 4.16 -33.03
C PHE A 587 8.13 4.00 -32.84
N ALA A 588 8.66 4.37 -31.66
CA ALA A 588 10.07 4.20 -31.31
C ALA A 588 10.26 3.34 -30.05
N LEU A 589 11.21 2.40 -30.08
CA LEU A 589 11.57 1.56 -28.93
C LEU A 589 12.98 1.90 -28.43
N ALA A 590 13.10 2.24 -27.16
CA ALA A 590 14.37 2.48 -26.50
C ALA A 590 14.73 1.33 -25.56
N HIS A 591 15.98 0.89 -25.58
CA HIS A 591 16.48 0.00 -24.54
C HIS A 591 16.64 0.78 -23.23
N HIS A 592 16.27 0.19 -22.09
CA HIS A 592 16.28 0.89 -20.79
C HIS A 592 17.64 1.43 -20.32
N LEU A 593 18.75 0.93 -20.88
CA LEU A 593 20.10 1.45 -20.59
C LEU A 593 20.46 2.66 -21.46
N ASP A 594 19.72 2.90 -22.54
CA ASP A 594 19.97 3.95 -23.54
C ASP A 594 18.94 5.07 -23.35
N PHE A 595 19.30 6.09 -22.57
CA PHE A 595 18.44 7.23 -22.20
C PHE A 595 18.48 8.40 -23.18
N CYS A 596 19.06 8.23 -24.36
CA CYS A 596 19.18 9.30 -25.37
C CYS A 596 18.03 9.32 -26.40
N PRO A 597 17.37 8.20 -26.76
CA PRO A 597 16.24 8.20 -27.69
C PRO A 597 14.92 8.80 -27.16
N VAL A 598 14.87 9.28 -25.90
CA VAL A 598 13.63 9.76 -25.22
C VAL A 598 13.05 11.05 -25.81
N ALA A 599 13.69 11.63 -26.83
CA ALA A 599 13.24 12.83 -27.53
C ALA A 599 12.23 12.55 -28.68
N ILE A 600 11.91 11.28 -28.96
CA ILE A 600 10.97 10.90 -30.02
C ILE A 600 9.54 10.78 -29.44
N PRO A 601 8.53 11.47 -29.99
CA PRO A 601 7.14 11.32 -29.54
C PRO A 601 6.64 9.87 -29.64
N GLY A 602 5.89 9.40 -28.64
CA GLY A 602 5.25 8.08 -28.69
C GLY A 602 6.20 6.90 -28.47
N PHE A 603 7.30 7.06 -27.73
CA PHE A 603 8.25 5.98 -27.49
C PHE A 603 7.82 5.00 -26.37
N GLY A 604 8.41 3.81 -26.37
CA GLY A 604 8.30 2.80 -25.31
C GLY A 604 9.66 2.23 -24.90
N PHE A 605 9.73 1.63 -23.71
CA PHE A 605 10.96 0.98 -23.24
C PHE A 605 10.93 -0.54 -23.45
N ILE A 606 12.09 -1.15 -23.70
CA ILE A 606 12.28 -2.59 -23.65
C ILE A 606 13.35 -2.96 -22.61
N ILE A 607 13.04 -3.96 -21.79
CA ILE A 607 13.87 -4.45 -20.69
C ILE A 607 14.09 -5.94 -20.83
N SER A 608 15.36 -6.34 -20.79
CA SER A 608 15.83 -7.73 -20.84
C SER A 608 16.36 -8.25 -19.51
N THR A 609 16.33 -7.42 -18.46
CA THR A 609 16.74 -7.74 -17.10
C THR A 609 15.51 -7.88 -16.17
N PRO A 610 15.65 -8.53 -15.01
CA PRO A 610 14.59 -8.55 -14.01
C PRO A 610 14.07 -7.16 -13.68
N LEU A 611 12.75 -7.04 -13.55
CA LEU A 611 12.11 -5.79 -13.16
C LEU A 611 12.49 -5.42 -11.72
N THR A 612 13.13 -4.27 -11.56
CA THR A 612 13.52 -3.72 -10.26
C THR A 612 12.86 -2.38 -10.02
N ARG A 613 12.89 -1.91 -8.76
CA ARG A 613 12.31 -0.61 -8.39
C ARG A 613 12.85 0.53 -9.23
N THR A 614 14.12 0.50 -9.63
CA THR A 614 14.73 1.54 -10.49
C THR A 614 13.96 1.65 -11.81
N TRP A 615 13.75 0.54 -12.51
CA TRP A 615 13.10 0.52 -13.83
C TRP A 615 11.61 0.79 -13.77
N VAL A 616 10.93 0.17 -12.80
CA VAL A 616 9.48 0.27 -12.62
C VAL A 616 9.11 1.67 -12.09
N GLY A 617 9.93 2.23 -11.20
CA GLY A 617 9.78 3.59 -10.68
C GLY A 617 9.99 4.68 -11.72
N MET A 618 10.81 4.45 -12.75
CA MET A 618 11.00 5.39 -13.87
C MET A 618 9.71 5.63 -14.64
N VAL A 619 8.88 4.60 -14.83
CA VAL A 619 7.58 4.74 -15.51
C VAL A 619 6.43 5.13 -14.57
N GLY A 620 6.76 5.52 -13.33
CA GLY A 620 5.82 6.06 -12.35
C GLY A 620 5.17 5.03 -11.43
N VAL A 621 5.62 3.77 -11.44
CA VAL A 621 5.02 2.71 -10.63
C VAL A 621 5.74 2.64 -9.27
N PRO A 622 5.03 2.86 -8.14
CA PRO A 622 5.66 2.82 -6.83
C PRO A 622 5.97 1.38 -6.41
N MET A 623 7.16 1.17 -5.87
CA MET A 623 7.59 -0.12 -5.34
C MET A 623 8.20 0.04 -3.95
N LEU A 624 7.96 -0.97 -3.11
CA LEU A 624 8.50 -1.06 -1.76
C LEU A 624 9.76 -1.93 -1.73
N PRO A 625 10.92 -1.41 -1.29
CA PRO A 625 12.17 -2.16 -1.25
C PRO A 625 12.19 -3.24 -0.15
N SER A 626 11.20 -3.25 0.73
CA SER A 626 11.01 -4.28 1.75
C SER A 626 10.51 -5.62 1.18
N ILE A 627 9.87 -5.59 0.02
CA ILE A 627 9.27 -6.75 -0.64
C ILE A 627 10.14 -7.25 -1.79
N TYR A 628 10.89 -6.34 -2.43
CA TYR A 628 11.59 -6.61 -3.68
C TYR A 628 13.11 -6.52 -3.56
N PRO A 629 13.83 -7.60 -3.86
CA PRO A 629 15.28 -7.54 -3.96
C PRO A 629 15.69 -6.64 -5.13
N MET A 630 16.62 -5.72 -4.88
CA MET A 630 17.27 -4.90 -5.90
C MET A 630 18.10 -5.76 -6.84
N LEU A 631 18.50 -5.20 -7.99
CA LEU A 631 19.22 -5.95 -9.03
C LEU A 631 20.48 -6.64 -8.49
N LEU A 632 21.22 -5.92 -7.65
CA LEU A 632 22.46 -6.35 -7.01
C LEU A 632 22.23 -7.02 -5.64
N ALA A 633 20.97 -7.17 -5.23
CA ALA A 633 20.66 -7.79 -3.95
C ALA A 633 20.79 -9.30 -4.06
N ASP A 634 21.56 -9.85 -3.14
CA ASP A 634 21.68 -11.28 -2.96
C ASP A 634 20.60 -11.78 -1.98
N SER A 635 19.34 -11.68 -2.41
CA SER A 635 18.20 -12.07 -1.58
C SER A 635 16.98 -12.49 -2.40
N SER A 636 16.14 -13.34 -1.79
CA SER A 636 14.79 -13.63 -2.26
C SER A 636 13.82 -12.51 -1.84
N ASN A 637 12.57 -12.57 -2.28
CA ASN A 637 11.50 -11.72 -1.72
C ASN A 637 11.30 -11.94 -0.21
N GLN A 638 11.55 -13.14 0.31
CA GLN A 638 11.61 -13.42 1.75
C GLN A 638 12.96 -12.96 2.33
N MET A 639 13.03 -11.72 2.83
CA MET A 639 14.26 -11.11 3.35
C MET A 639 14.32 -11.08 4.88
N THR A 640 15.44 -11.54 5.44
CA THR A 640 15.80 -11.28 6.85
C THR A 640 16.00 -9.78 7.10
N PHE A 641 16.06 -9.37 8.37
CA PHE A 641 16.32 -7.97 8.72
C PHE A 641 17.61 -7.43 8.07
N GLY A 642 18.72 -8.17 8.16
CA GLY A 642 20.00 -7.77 7.55
C GLY A 642 19.94 -7.68 6.03
N GLN A 643 19.25 -8.62 5.37
CA GLN A 643 19.02 -8.56 3.93
C GLN A 643 18.15 -7.37 3.53
N ARG A 644 17.08 -7.06 4.28
CA ARG A 644 16.26 -5.86 4.04
C ARG A 644 17.06 -4.58 4.21
N PHE A 645 17.94 -4.51 5.22
CA PHE A 645 18.80 -3.35 5.43
C PHE A 645 19.79 -3.16 4.27
N LYS A 646 20.51 -4.21 3.86
CA LYS A 646 21.40 -4.16 2.68
C LYS A 646 20.62 -3.78 1.42
N ASN A 647 19.45 -4.35 1.22
CA ASN A 647 18.59 -4.04 0.08
C ASN A 647 18.11 -2.58 0.07
N PHE A 648 17.74 -2.05 1.25
CA PHE A 648 17.35 -0.65 1.43
C PHE A 648 18.50 0.32 1.13
N LEU A 649 19.73 -0.02 1.56
CA LEU A 649 20.92 0.76 1.21
C LEU A 649 21.22 0.73 -0.29
N LEU A 650 21.12 -0.46 -0.92
CA LEU A 650 21.28 -0.59 -2.37
C LEU A 650 20.23 0.22 -3.14
N ASP A 651 18.98 0.22 -2.67
CA ASP A 651 17.90 1.01 -3.25
C ASP A 651 18.19 2.53 -3.17
N LEU A 652 18.59 3.02 -1.99
CA LEU A 652 18.97 4.41 -1.79
C LEU A 652 20.15 4.80 -2.69
N MET A 653 21.16 3.93 -2.75
CA MET A 653 22.34 4.15 -3.58
C MET A 653 21.98 4.17 -5.07
N MET A 654 21.31 3.13 -5.59
CA MET A 654 20.96 3.02 -7.00
C MET A 654 20.05 4.16 -7.46
N GLY A 655 19.10 4.59 -6.63
CA GLY A 655 18.25 5.74 -6.93
C GLY A 655 19.05 7.06 -7.03
N THR A 656 19.97 7.29 -6.09
CA THR A 656 20.78 8.52 -6.04
C THR A 656 21.85 8.53 -7.13
N VAL A 657 22.57 7.43 -7.26
CA VAL A 657 23.67 7.23 -8.20
C VAL A 657 23.16 7.20 -9.64
N GLY A 658 22.07 6.49 -9.94
CA GLY A 658 21.49 6.45 -11.29
C GLY A 658 20.99 7.82 -11.74
N GLY A 659 20.29 8.56 -10.89
CA GLY A 659 19.83 9.92 -11.19
C GLY A 659 20.99 10.89 -11.43
N TYR A 660 22.06 10.81 -10.63
CA TYR A 660 23.23 11.68 -10.75
C TYR A 660 24.15 11.30 -11.92
N MET A 661 24.33 10.01 -12.18
CA MET A 661 25.25 9.52 -13.21
C MET A 661 24.69 9.59 -14.61
N GLN A 662 23.40 9.30 -14.81
CA GLN A 662 22.78 9.27 -16.14
C GLN A 662 21.88 10.48 -16.35
N GLY A 663 20.95 10.74 -15.43
CA GLY A 663 19.93 11.77 -15.59
C GLY A 663 20.49 13.19 -15.66
N ALA A 664 21.35 13.57 -14.72
CA ALA A 664 21.88 14.93 -14.64
C ALA A 664 22.74 15.33 -15.86
N PRO A 665 23.72 14.52 -16.32
CA PRO A 665 24.47 14.83 -17.54
C PRO A 665 23.59 14.93 -18.78
N ILE A 666 22.65 14.00 -18.97
CA ILE A 666 21.73 14.00 -20.12
C ILE A 666 20.86 15.26 -20.11
N ASN A 667 20.31 15.64 -18.96
CA ASN A 667 19.52 16.87 -18.85
C ASN A 667 20.32 18.11 -19.25
N VAL A 668 21.58 18.22 -18.83
CA VAL A 668 22.46 19.32 -19.20
C VAL A 668 22.72 19.34 -20.71
N ILE A 669 23.03 18.18 -21.30
CA ILE A 669 23.28 18.04 -22.75
C ILE A 669 22.03 18.43 -23.55
N MET A 670 20.87 17.88 -23.19
CA MET A 670 19.61 18.11 -23.90
C MET A 670 19.14 19.55 -23.78
N ARG A 671 19.25 20.17 -22.59
CA ARG A 671 18.90 21.59 -22.42
C ARG A 671 19.86 22.53 -23.12
N LYS A 672 21.15 22.16 -23.19
CA LYS A 672 22.13 22.91 -23.99
C LYS A 672 21.79 22.89 -25.49
N LYS A 673 21.29 21.77 -26.02
CA LYS A 673 20.94 21.66 -27.45
C LYS A 673 19.54 22.19 -27.79
N TYR A 674 18.54 21.94 -26.94
CA TYR A 674 17.12 22.22 -27.24
C TYR A 674 16.51 23.36 -26.40
N GLY A 675 17.28 23.98 -25.50
CA GLY A 675 16.83 25.06 -24.63
C GLY A 675 16.47 24.59 -23.21
N GLU A 676 16.47 25.53 -22.25
CA GLU A 676 16.20 25.24 -20.82
C GLU A 676 14.79 24.68 -20.55
N GLU A 677 13.84 24.92 -21.45
CA GLU A 677 12.48 24.39 -21.36
C GLU A 677 12.38 22.88 -21.66
N PHE A 678 13.47 22.26 -22.15
CA PHE A 678 13.47 20.83 -22.48
C PHE A 678 13.18 19.97 -21.23
N PRO A 679 12.19 19.07 -21.27
CA PRO A 679 11.81 18.25 -20.13
C PRO A 679 12.99 17.36 -19.67
N GLY A 680 13.12 17.17 -18.36
CA GLY A 680 14.14 16.26 -17.83
C GLY A 680 13.89 14.80 -18.23
N ALA A 681 14.96 14.01 -18.37
CA ALA A 681 14.92 12.62 -18.82
C ALA A 681 13.95 11.74 -18.03
N LEU A 682 13.79 11.95 -16.71
CA LEU A 682 12.83 11.20 -15.89
C LEU A 682 11.37 11.59 -16.18
N VAL A 683 11.12 12.86 -16.52
CA VAL A 683 9.78 13.33 -16.94
C VAL A 683 9.42 12.68 -18.27
N LEU A 684 10.35 12.67 -19.22
CA LEU A 684 10.17 11.99 -20.50
C LEU A 684 9.96 10.49 -20.32
N ALA A 685 10.79 9.82 -19.50
CA ALA A 685 10.63 8.38 -19.21
C ALA A 685 9.25 8.03 -18.64
N ARG A 686 8.66 8.93 -17.84
CA ARG A 686 7.29 8.77 -17.35
C ARG A 686 6.24 8.93 -18.45
N GLN A 687 6.52 9.61 -19.55
CA GLN A 687 5.61 9.74 -20.69
C GLN A 687 5.67 8.55 -21.66
N ALA A 688 6.59 7.60 -21.46
CA ALA A 688 6.66 6.37 -22.25
C ALA A 688 5.29 5.68 -22.29
N LYS A 689 4.86 5.18 -23.46
CA LYS A 689 3.54 4.55 -23.59
C LYS A 689 3.44 3.21 -22.85
N PHE A 690 4.54 2.47 -22.82
CA PHE A 690 4.65 1.21 -22.10
C PHE A 690 6.11 0.90 -21.76
N LEU A 691 6.28 -0.13 -20.95
CA LEU A 691 7.54 -0.82 -20.71
C LEU A 691 7.35 -2.30 -21.01
N LEU A 692 8.06 -2.81 -22.00
CA LEU A 692 8.08 -4.22 -22.37
C LEU A 692 9.14 -4.92 -21.52
N ALA A 693 8.73 -5.93 -20.76
CA ALA A 693 9.62 -6.72 -19.92
C ALA A 693 9.77 -8.14 -20.48
N ASN A 694 10.99 -8.54 -20.86
CA ASN A 694 11.32 -9.91 -21.25
C ASN A 694 11.46 -10.82 -20.02
N VAL A 695 10.41 -10.84 -19.20
CA VAL A 695 10.32 -11.55 -17.93
C VAL A 695 9.00 -12.29 -17.92
N HIS A 696 8.97 -13.52 -17.42
CA HIS A 696 7.73 -14.29 -17.32
C HIS A 696 7.19 -14.14 -15.90
N PRO A 697 5.95 -13.66 -15.72
CA PRO A 697 5.42 -13.29 -14.40
C PRO A 697 5.37 -14.45 -13.41
N ASP A 698 5.25 -15.70 -13.89
CA ASP A 698 5.25 -16.89 -13.04
C ASP A 698 6.62 -17.46 -12.69
N ILE A 699 7.66 -17.07 -13.43
CA ILE A 699 9.04 -17.44 -13.11
C ILE A 699 9.56 -16.47 -12.04
N GLU A 700 9.30 -15.18 -12.24
CA GLU A 700 9.79 -14.08 -11.42
C GLU A 700 9.24 -14.10 -9.99
N PHE A 701 9.89 -13.37 -9.07
CA PHE A 701 9.25 -13.05 -7.79
C PHE A 701 7.96 -12.22 -8.05
N PRO A 702 6.83 -12.52 -7.38
CA PRO A 702 5.56 -11.84 -7.65
C PRO A 702 5.74 -10.33 -7.49
N LEU A 703 5.52 -9.54 -8.54
CA LEU A 703 5.82 -8.09 -8.59
C LEU A 703 4.55 -7.28 -8.88
N PRO A 704 4.25 -6.17 -8.18
CA PRO A 704 3.05 -5.38 -8.38
C PRO A 704 3.39 -4.40 -9.49
N VAL A 705 2.83 -4.62 -10.67
CA VAL A 705 3.02 -3.76 -11.83
C VAL A 705 1.69 -3.19 -12.30
N THR A 706 1.73 -2.06 -12.99
CA THR A 706 0.54 -1.47 -13.61
C THR A 706 0.37 -1.99 -15.03
N SER A 707 -0.79 -1.70 -15.65
CA SER A 707 -1.05 -1.98 -17.07
C SER A 707 -0.09 -1.27 -18.05
N LYS A 708 0.79 -0.40 -17.55
CA LYS A 708 1.86 0.22 -18.33
C LYS A 708 3.02 -0.75 -18.62
N ILE A 709 3.15 -1.82 -17.85
CA ILE A 709 4.19 -2.84 -18.04
C ILE A 709 3.57 -4.06 -18.71
N THR A 710 4.11 -4.44 -19.87
CA THR A 710 3.71 -5.64 -20.58
C THR A 710 4.80 -6.68 -20.50
N TYR A 711 4.49 -7.82 -19.89
CA TYR A 711 5.38 -8.98 -19.90
C TYR A 711 5.33 -9.68 -21.27
N PHE A 712 6.51 -10.01 -21.79
CA PHE A 712 6.67 -10.85 -22.98
C PHE A 712 7.78 -11.90 -22.78
N GLY A 713 8.10 -12.25 -21.53
CA GLY A 713 9.02 -13.34 -21.24
C GLY A 713 8.52 -14.66 -21.81
N GLY A 714 9.41 -15.43 -22.42
CA GLY A 714 9.05 -16.64 -23.16
C GLY A 714 9.27 -16.52 -24.66
N LEU A 715 9.64 -15.35 -25.16
CA LEU A 715 9.99 -15.17 -26.57
C LEU A 715 11.21 -16.05 -26.92
N GLY A 716 11.04 -16.96 -27.88
CA GLY A 716 12.07 -17.94 -28.27
C GLY A 716 12.08 -19.24 -27.48
N MET A 717 11.26 -19.36 -26.41
CA MET A 717 11.04 -20.65 -25.74
C MET A 717 10.15 -21.54 -26.61
N SER A 718 10.54 -22.79 -26.78
CA SER A 718 9.79 -23.79 -27.53
C SER A 718 9.54 -25.01 -26.65
N ASN A 719 8.33 -25.57 -26.76
CA ASN A 719 8.03 -26.84 -26.12
C ASN A 719 8.61 -28.03 -26.91
N GLU A 720 9.01 -27.78 -28.17
CA GLU A 720 9.64 -28.74 -29.08
C GLU A 720 11.15 -28.52 -29.13
N SER A 721 11.92 -29.60 -28.99
CA SER A 721 13.36 -29.59 -29.19
C SER A 721 13.68 -29.58 -30.67
N LYS A 722 14.51 -28.63 -31.13
CA LYS A 722 15.04 -28.66 -32.50
C LYS A 722 15.96 -29.88 -32.67
N PRO A 723 15.97 -30.54 -33.85
CA PRO A 723 16.93 -31.60 -34.13
C PRO A 723 18.36 -31.10 -33.96
N LEU A 724 19.20 -31.91 -33.32
CA LEU A 724 20.62 -31.62 -33.20
C LEU A 724 21.32 -31.94 -34.52
N GLY A 725 22.18 -31.05 -35.01
CA GLY A 725 23.12 -31.35 -36.09
C GLY A 725 24.33 -32.14 -35.57
N GLU A 726 25.09 -32.79 -36.45
CA GLU A 726 26.39 -33.35 -36.08
C GLU A 726 27.40 -32.23 -35.76
N PRO A 727 28.33 -32.40 -34.79
CA PRO A 727 28.60 -33.61 -34.01
C PRO A 727 27.73 -33.79 -32.75
N TYR A 728 26.74 -32.91 -32.50
CA TYR A 728 25.94 -32.96 -31.26
C TYR A 728 25.02 -34.16 -31.19
N ALA A 729 24.39 -34.51 -32.31
CA ALA A 729 23.46 -35.63 -32.36
C ALA A 729 24.14 -36.92 -31.91
N SER A 730 25.27 -37.29 -32.52
CA SER A 730 26.03 -38.49 -32.12
C SER A 730 26.47 -38.45 -30.66
N PHE A 731 27.02 -37.33 -30.18
CA PHE A 731 27.50 -37.18 -28.80
C PHE A 731 26.38 -37.25 -27.75
N VAL A 732 25.25 -36.60 -27.99
CA VAL A 732 24.09 -36.63 -27.08
C VAL A 732 23.38 -37.99 -27.14
N ASN A 733 23.35 -38.63 -28.30
CA ASN A 733 22.70 -39.94 -28.47
C ASN A 733 23.49 -41.06 -27.80
N SER A 734 24.83 -41.02 -27.80
CA SER A 734 25.68 -41.99 -27.09
C SER A 734 25.63 -41.82 -25.56
N ALA A 735 25.26 -40.64 -25.08
CA ALA A 735 25.20 -40.32 -23.65
C ALA A 735 23.92 -40.86 -22.96
N LYS A 736 24.08 -41.34 -21.72
CA LYS A 736 22.95 -41.61 -20.80
C LYS A 736 22.40 -40.34 -20.17
N SER A 737 23.29 -39.42 -19.80
CA SER A 737 22.98 -38.14 -19.18
C SER A 737 23.90 -37.07 -19.75
N VAL A 738 23.34 -35.91 -20.10
CA VAL A 738 24.10 -34.76 -20.62
C VAL A 738 24.02 -33.58 -19.66
N VAL A 739 25.15 -32.94 -19.40
CA VAL A 739 25.24 -31.69 -18.63
C VAL A 739 25.76 -30.59 -19.53
N PHE A 740 25.03 -29.48 -19.60
CA PHE A 740 25.45 -28.31 -20.36
C PHE A 740 26.21 -27.35 -19.46
N VAL A 741 27.27 -26.70 -19.96
CA VAL A 741 28.07 -25.73 -19.22
C VAL A 741 28.27 -24.48 -20.07
N SER A 742 27.73 -23.33 -19.63
CA SER A 742 27.88 -22.06 -20.33
C SER A 742 27.77 -20.83 -19.42
N PHE A 743 28.75 -19.92 -19.50
CA PHE A 743 28.76 -18.65 -18.79
C PHE A 743 28.38 -17.45 -19.68
N GLY A 744 27.67 -17.71 -20.77
CA GLY A 744 27.20 -16.67 -21.70
C GLY A 744 28.28 -16.14 -22.63
N THR A 745 28.04 -14.99 -23.26
CA THR A 745 29.01 -14.26 -24.10
C THR A 745 29.85 -13.26 -23.31
N VAL A 746 29.42 -12.89 -22.10
CA VAL A 746 30.05 -11.82 -21.31
C VAL A 746 31.23 -12.34 -20.49
N ALA A 747 31.17 -13.59 -20.03
CA ALA A 747 32.31 -14.25 -19.41
C ALA A 747 33.07 -15.04 -20.50
N ASP A 748 34.06 -14.39 -21.10
CA ASP A 748 34.94 -15.04 -22.07
C ASP A 748 35.71 -16.18 -21.37
N PRO A 749 35.56 -17.44 -21.82
CA PRO A 749 36.31 -18.58 -21.27
C PRO A 749 37.84 -18.36 -21.21
N LYS A 750 38.42 -17.53 -22.10
CA LYS A 750 39.86 -17.17 -22.08
C LYS A 750 40.27 -16.43 -20.82
N THR A 751 39.35 -15.64 -20.27
CA THR A 751 39.55 -14.84 -19.06
C THR A 751 39.20 -15.61 -17.78
N MET A 752 38.76 -16.87 -17.91
CA MET A 752 38.40 -17.71 -16.77
C MET A 752 39.63 -18.03 -15.91
N PRO A 753 39.58 -17.83 -14.58
CA PRO A 753 40.70 -18.14 -13.69
C PRO A 753 41.15 -19.60 -13.85
N ALA A 754 42.47 -19.83 -13.87
CA ALA A 754 43.03 -21.17 -14.04
C ALA A 754 42.51 -22.17 -12.99
N LEU A 755 42.32 -21.72 -11.75
CA LEU A 755 41.72 -22.53 -10.68
C LEU A 755 40.32 -23.04 -11.04
N TRP A 756 39.48 -22.21 -11.65
CA TRP A 756 38.14 -22.61 -12.08
C TRP A 756 38.20 -23.57 -13.26
N ARG A 757 39.06 -23.28 -14.25
CA ARG A 757 39.26 -24.17 -15.41
C ARG A 757 39.67 -25.56 -14.96
N ASN A 758 40.64 -25.65 -14.04
CA ASN A 758 41.09 -26.91 -13.47
C ASN A 758 39.97 -27.65 -12.70
N ALA A 759 39.18 -26.93 -11.91
CA ALA A 759 38.05 -27.52 -11.19
C ALA A 759 36.99 -28.12 -12.14
N PHE A 760 36.70 -27.47 -13.27
CA PHE A 760 35.80 -28.02 -14.28
C PHE A 760 36.39 -29.23 -15.01
N VAL A 761 37.67 -29.18 -15.39
CA VAL A 761 38.34 -30.33 -16.01
C VAL A 761 38.34 -31.54 -15.07
N GLU A 762 38.67 -31.33 -13.79
CA GLU A 762 38.62 -32.38 -12.77
C GLU A 762 37.19 -32.91 -12.56
N LEU A 763 36.17 -32.04 -12.57
CA LEU A 763 34.77 -32.45 -12.52
C LEU A 763 34.41 -33.40 -13.68
N PHE A 764 34.89 -33.10 -14.89
CA PHE A 764 34.62 -33.92 -16.07
C PHE A 764 35.34 -35.27 -16.00
N GLU A 765 36.60 -35.29 -15.56
CA GLU A 765 37.41 -36.51 -15.42
C GLU A 765 36.84 -37.47 -14.37
N LYS A 766 36.40 -36.93 -13.23
CA LYS A 766 35.87 -37.73 -12.11
C LYS A 766 34.43 -38.20 -12.34
N ASN A 767 33.74 -37.70 -13.36
CA ASN A 767 32.38 -38.09 -13.74
C ASN A 767 32.30 -38.69 -15.16
N PRO A 768 33.01 -39.80 -15.47
CA PRO A 768 33.10 -40.33 -16.83
C PRO A 768 31.77 -40.87 -17.39
N ALA A 769 30.79 -41.16 -16.53
CA ALA A 769 29.44 -41.59 -16.94
C ALA A 769 28.55 -40.44 -17.43
N VAL A 770 28.93 -39.19 -17.16
CA VAL A 770 28.20 -37.98 -17.56
C VAL A 770 28.90 -37.36 -18.77
N HIS A 771 28.13 -37.02 -19.79
CA HIS A 771 28.66 -36.30 -20.95
C HIS A 771 28.46 -34.80 -20.74
N PHE A 772 29.51 -34.02 -20.95
CA PHE A 772 29.47 -32.57 -20.78
C PHE A 772 29.55 -31.88 -22.14
N ILE A 773 28.71 -30.88 -22.35
CA ILE A 773 28.83 -29.96 -23.48
C ILE A 773 29.25 -28.62 -22.90
N TRP A 774 30.47 -28.18 -23.24
CA TRP A 774 31.08 -26.99 -22.66
C TRP A 774 31.34 -25.92 -23.72
N ARG A 775 30.73 -24.75 -23.53
CA ARG A 775 30.99 -23.57 -24.37
C ARG A 775 32.37 -22.99 -24.07
N MET A 776 33.38 -23.42 -24.82
CA MET A 776 34.78 -22.98 -24.70
C MET A 776 35.52 -23.11 -26.04
N GLU A 777 36.54 -22.27 -26.27
CA GLU A 777 37.47 -22.40 -27.40
C GLU A 777 38.47 -23.56 -27.19
N ASN A 778 39.27 -23.89 -28.21
CA ASN A 778 40.06 -25.14 -28.25
C ASN A 778 41.37 -25.13 -27.41
N ASP A 779 41.54 -24.23 -26.45
CA ASP A 779 42.80 -23.94 -25.75
C ASP A 779 43.06 -24.75 -24.46
N VAL A 780 42.17 -25.66 -24.09
CA VAL A 780 42.29 -26.51 -22.88
C VAL A 780 42.08 -27.99 -23.21
N ASP A 781 42.99 -28.87 -22.80
CA ASP A 781 42.79 -30.32 -22.94
C ASP A 781 41.63 -30.79 -22.05
N VAL A 782 40.66 -31.49 -22.66
CA VAL A 782 39.47 -32.00 -21.97
C VAL A 782 39.29 -33.49 -22.24
N PRO A 783 38.67 -34.24 -21.31
CA PRO A 783 38.47 -35.68 -21.50
C PRO A 783 37.43 -35.99 -22.59
N LYS A 784 37.40 -37.25 -23.05
CA LYS A 784 36.55 -37.68 -24.18
C LYS A 784 35.04 -37.55 -23.93
N ASN A 785 34.61 -37.48 -22.67
CA ASN A 785 33.21 -37.23 -22.31
C ASN A 785 32.84 -35.74 -22.38
N VAL A 786 33.67 -34.88 -22.97
CA VAL A 786 33.41 -33.45 -23.14
C VAL A 786 33.39 -33.07 -24.63
N LEU A 787 32.31 -32.44 -25.07
CA LEU A 787 32.20 -31.82 -26.38
C LEU A 787 32.33 -30.29 -26.24
N ARG A 788 33.32 -29.71 -26.93
CA ARG A 788 33.60 -28.26 -26.94
C ARG A 788 33.09 -27.60 -28.22
N ASN A 789 32.51 -26.41 -28.11
CA ASN A 789 32.24 -25.52 -29.24
C ASN A 789 32.00 -24.08 -28.77
N THR A 790 32.01 -23.13 -29.71
CA THR A 790 31.74 -21.70 -29.45
C THR A 790 30.23 -21.39 -29.40
N TRP A 791 29.40 -22.24 -30.00
CA TRP A 791 27.94 -22.17 -29.98
C TRP A 791 27.31 -23.56 -29.90
N HIS A 792 26.22 -23.68 -29.12
CA HIS A 792 25.50 -24.93 -28.88
C HIS A 792 23.98 -24.70 -28.85
N PRO A 793 23.16 -25.67 -29.27
CA PRO A 793 21.74 -25.69 -28.93
C PRO A 793 21.60 -25.86 -27.41
N GLN A 794 21.08 -24.85 -26.73
CA GLN A 794 21.19 -24.71 -25.28
C GLN A 794 20.44 -25.79 -24.47
N THR A 795 19.50 -26.52 -25.08
CA THR A 795 18.70 -27.52 -24.35
C THR A 795 18.26 -28.71 -25.21
N HIS A 796 18.20 -29.90 -24.60
CA HIS A 796 17.78 -31.17 -25.22
C HIS A 796 17.07 -32.06 -24.18
N PRO A 797 16.13 -32.97 -24.54
CA PRO A 797 15.43 -33.83 -23.57
C PRO A 797 16.32 -34.73 -22.70
N LYS A 798 17.57 -35.00 -23.12
CA LYS A 798 18.58 -35.77 -22.35
C LYS A 798 19.43 -34.91 -21.42
N THR A 799 19.27 -33.59 -21.45
CA THR A 799 20.00 -32.69 -20.56
C THR A 799 19.43 -32.82 -19.16
N VAL A 800 20.27 -33.25 -18.21
CA VAL A 800 19.86 -33.50 -16.81
C VAL A 800 20.25 -32.36 -15.87
N ALA A 801 21.19 -31.51 -16.27
CA ALA A 801 21.57 -30.29 -15.55
C ALA A 801 22.18 -29.27 -16.52
N PHE A 802 22.07 -27.99 -16.16
CA PHE A 802 22.73 -26.89 -16.85
C PHE A 802 23.51 -26.01 -15.86
N ILE A 803 24.85 -25.97 -16.02
CA ILE A 803 25.76 -25.13 -15.26
C ILE A 803 25.91 -23.77 -15.94
N THR A 804 25.57 -22.69 -15.24
CA THR A 804 25.52 -21.34 -15.82
C THR A 804 25.81 -20.24 -14.80
N HIS A 805 26.10 -19.04 -15.31
CA HIS A 805 26.15 -17.81 -14.52
C HIS A 805 24.77 -17.31 -14.05
N ALA A 806 23.67 -17.98 -14.41
CA ALA A 806 22.29 -17.58 -14.10
C ALA A 806 21.83 -16.29 -14.78
N GLY A 807 22.24 -16.05 -16.02
CA GLY A 807 21.60 -15.03 -16.86
C GLY A 807 20.10 -15.32 -17.06
N TYR A 808 19.27 -14.28 -17.16
CA TYR A 808 17.80 -14.45 -17.19
C TYR A 808 17.32 -15.31 -18.38
N ASN A 809 17.93 -15.17 -19.56
CA ASN A 809 17.61 -16.02 -20.71
C ASN A 809 17.94 -17.50 -20.45
N SER A 810 19.08 -17.78 -19.81
CA SER A 810 19.46 -19.15 -19.42
C SER A 810 18.47 -19.77 -18.44
N LEU A 811 17.94 -18.96 -17.51
CA LEU A 811 16.87 -19.38 -16.58
C LEU A 811 15.63 -19.84 -17.36
N GLY A 812 15.21 -19.01 -18.32
CA GLY A 812 14.07 -19.27 -19.18
C GLY A 812 14.22 -20.52 -20.05
N GLU A 813 15.36 -20.69 -20.73
CA GLU A 813 15.68 -21.87 -21.53
C GLU A 813 15.68 -23.15 -20.68
N SER A 814 16.26 -23.08 -19.48
CA SER A 814 16.28 -24.20 -18.53
C SER A 814 14.87 -24.62 -18.13
N ILE A 815 13.99 -23.67 -17.82
CA ILE A 815 12.59 -23.95 -17.50
C ILE A 815 11.84 -24.50 -18.72
N ALA A 816 12.03 -23.91 -19.90
CA ALA A 816 11.40 -24.37 -21.14
C ALA A 816 11.75 -25.84 -21.45
N SER A 817 12.98 -26.26 -21.16
CA SER A 817 13.42 -27.64 -21.32
C SER A 817 13.05 -28.56 -20.15
N GLY A 818 12.69 -27.99 -18.99
CA GLY A 818 12.47 -28.74 -17.76
C GLY A 818 13.77 -29.24 -17.12
N THR A 819 14.87 -28.54 -17.38
CA THR A 819 16.22 -28.85 -16.88
C THR A 819 16.51 -28.06 -15.61
N PRO A 820 17.06 -28.67 -14.55
CA PRO A 820 17.52 -27.96 -13.35
C PRO A 820 18.91 -27.30 -13.54
N LEU A 821 19.22 -26.31 -12.70
CA LEU A 821 20.40 -25.46 -12.83
C LEU A 821 21.46 -25.68 -11.74
N ILE A 822 22.74 -25.61 -12.12
CA ILE A 822 23.83 -25.28 -11.19
C ILE A 822 24.27 -23.86 -11.50
N THR A 823 24.16 -22.95 -10.55
CA THR A 823 24.37 -21.52 -10.79
C THR A 823 25.66 -21.04 -10.14
N VAL A 824 26.50 -20.32 -10.90
CA VAL A 824 27.70 -19.65 -10.40
C VAL A 824 27.61 -18.16 -10.74
N PRO A 825 26.92 -17.34 -9.92
CA PRO A 825 26.67 -15.94 -10.23
C PRO A 825 27.98 -15.14 -10.24
N LEU A 826 28.20 -14.35 -11.28
CA LEU A 826 29.45 -13.60 -11.49
C LEU A 826 29.30 -12.11 -11.17
N PHE A 827 28.22 -11.47 -11.63
CA PHE A 827 27.94 -10.03 -11.46
C PHE A 827 26.46 -9.67 -11.74
N ALA A 828 26.06 -8.43 -11.43
CA ALA A 828 24.75 -7.85 -11.76
C ALA A 828 23.53 -8.69 -11.30
N ASP A 829 22.58 -8.97 -12.20
CA ASP A 829 21.30 -9.64 -11.96
C ASP A 829 21.44 -11.14 -11.65
N GLN A 830 22.62 -11.70 -11.90
CA GLN A 830 22.91 -13.13 -11.78
C GLN A 830 22.77 -13.64 -10.35
N PHE A 831 23.16 -12.84 -9.34
CA PHE A 831 23.00 -13.21 -7.93
C PHE A 831 21.53 -13.41 -7.57
N ARG A 832 20.69 -12.47 -8.01
CA ARG A 832 19.25 -12.51 -7.82
C ARG A 832 18.60 -13.67 -8.57
N ASN A 833 18.96 -13.89 -9.84
CA ASN A 833 18.43 -15.00 -10.65
C ASN A 833 18.84 -16.37 -10.08
N SER A 834 20.08 -16.49 -9.62
CA SER A 834 20.59 -17.68 -8.92
C SER A 834 19.76 -17.95 -7.66
N ARG A 835 19.48 -16.91 -6.85
CA ARG A 835 18.65 -17.03 -5.66
C ARG A 835 17.20 -17.39 -5.97
N LEU A 836 16.65 -16.89 -7.09
CA LEU A 836 15.33 -17.27 -7.59
C LEU A 836 15.26 -18.76 -7.95
N ALA A 837 16.29 -19.29 -8.61
CA ALA A 837 16.36 -20.71 -8.97
C ALA A 837 16.40 -21.62 -7.73
N GLU A 838 17.16 -21.23 -6.70
CA GLU A 838 17.17 -21.91 -5.40
C GLU A 838 15.80 -21.84 -4.71
N TYR A 839 15.21 -20.64 -4.64
CA TYR A 839 13.92 -20.40 -3.98
C TYR A 839 12.79 -21.24 -4.60
N ARG A 840 12.76 -21.32 -5.94
CA ARG A 840 11.80 -22.13 -6.69
C ARG A 840 12.19 -23.61 -6.74
N GLY A 841 13.30 -24.00 -6.11
CA GLY A 841 13.70 -25.40 -5.94
C GLY A 841 14.11 -26.11 -7.23
N PHE A 842 14.54 -25.39 -8.27
CA PHE A 842 15.05 -25.97 -9.52
C PHE A 842 16.52 -25.66 -9.78
N GLY A 843 17.20 -24.95 -8.88
CA GLY A 843 18.63 -24.65 -8.97
C GLY A 843 19.41 -24.94 -7.68
N VAL A 844 20.70 -25.19 -7.84
CA VAL A 844 21.71 -25.27 -6.77
C VAL A 844 22.78 -24.21 -7.02
N ARG A 845 23.01 -23.32 -6.05
CA ARG A 845 24.00 -22.25 -6.18
C ARG A 845 25.38 -22.68 -5.67
N VAL A 846 26.41 -22.24 -6.38
CA VAL A 846 27.82 -22.29 -5.98
C VAL A 846 28.36 -20.86 -5.98
N GLU A 847 28.90 -20.41 -4.85
CA GLU A 847 29.48 -19.07 -4.75
C GLU A 847 30.74 -18.94 -5.61
N LYS A 848 30.90 -17.78 -6.26
CA LYS A 848 32.09 -17.44 -7.08
C LYS A 848 33.40 -17.71 -6.31
N THR A 849 33.47 -17.34 -5.05
CA THR A 849 34.67 -17.52 -4.21
C THR A 849 34.93 -18.97 -3.81
N SER A 850 33.97 -19.86 -4.00
CA SER A 850 34.00 -21.25 -3.50
C SER A 850 34.03 -22.28 -4.64
N VAL A 851 34.27 -21.86 -5.90
CA VAL A 851 34.33 -22.79 -7.03
C VAL A 851 35.57 -23.68 -6.90
N THR A 852 35.33 -24.95 -6.60
CA THR A 852 36.30 -26.04 -6.54
C THR A 852 35.69 -27.29 -7.15
N PHE A 853 36.49 -28.34 -7.35
CA PHE A 853 35.95 -29.64 -7.76
C PHE A 853 34.88 -30.13 -6.78
N ASP A 854 35.15 -30.10 -5.48
CA ASP A 854 34.24 -30.63 -4.46
C ASP A 854 32.88 -29.92 -4.46
N THR A 855 32.86 -28.58 -4.54
CA THR A 855 31.61 -27.81 -4.50
C THR A 855 30.78 -28.00 -5.77
N LEU A 856 31.43 -28.05 -6.94
CA LEU A 856 30.76 -28.34 -8.20
C LEU A 856 30.23 -29.78 -8.25
N ASN A 857 31.01 -30.74 -7.74
CA ASN A 857 30.65 -32.15 -7.74
C ASN A 857 29.51 -32.44 -6.75
N GLU A 858 29.52 -31.81 -5.58
CA GLU A 858 28.40 -31.87 -4.63
C GLU A 858 27.11 -31.31 -5.25
N ALA A 859 27.19 -30.13 -5.89
CA ALA A 859 26.05 -29.53 -6.56
C ALA A 859 25.50 -30.41 -7.69
N LEU A 860 26.38 -31.03 -8.48
CA LEU A 860 26.01 -31.96 -9.54
C LEU A 860 25.33 -33.21 -8.98
N HIS A 861 25.93 -33.86 -7.99
CA HIS A 861 25.33 -35.03 -7.34
C HIS A 861 23.98 -34.73 -6.70
N LYS A 862 23.83 -33.54 -6.10
CA LYS A 862 22.56 -33.10 -5.52
C LYS A 862 21.46 -33.04 -6.57
N ILE A 863 21.73 -32.49 -7.75
CA ILE A 863 20.77 -32.44 -8.86
C ILE A 863 20.49 -33.83 -9.43
N LEU A 864 21.52 -34.66 -9.62
CA LEU A 864 21.36 -35.98 -10.22
C LEU A 864 20.59 -36.95 -9.32
N ASN A 865 20.75 -36.84 -8.00
CA ASN A 865 20.18 -37.77 -7.03
C ASN A 865 18.84 -37.31 -6.45
N ASP A 866 18.60 -36.00 -6.33
CA ASP A 866 17.36 -35.46 -5.76
C ASP A 866 16.38 -35.05 -6.88
N LYS A 867 15.38 -35.91 -7.10
CA LYS A 867 14.33 -35.70 -8.11
C LYS A 867 13.48 -34.45 -7.88
N LYS A 868 13.56 -33.77 -6.73
CA LYS A 868 12.82 -32.53 -6.51
C LYS A 868 13.19 -31.45 -7.52
N TYR A 869 14.47 -31.33 -7.91
CA TYR A 869 14.94 -30.29 -8.83
C TYR A 869 14.33 -30.47 -10.22
N GLU A 870 14.35 -31.71 -10.73
CA GLU A 870 13.72 -32.08 -12.00
C GLU A 870 12.19 -31.87 -11.95
N LYS A 871 11.53 -32.28 -10.87
CA LYS A 871 10.08 -32.08 -10.68
C LYS A 871 9.71 -30.60 -10.66
N SER A 872 10.46 -29.77 -9.95
CA SER A 872 10.27 -28.32 -9.90
C SER A 872 10.46 -27.67 -11.26
N ALA A 873 11.54 -28.00 -11.98
CA ALA A 873 11.80 -27.48 -13.32
C ALA A 873 10.67 -27.87 -14.30
N LYS A 874 10.21 -29.12 -14.26
CA LYS A 874 9.09 -29.60 -15.08
C LYS A 874 7.73 -29.02 -14.69
N SER A 875 7.49 -28.75 -13.42
CA SER A 875 6.26 -28.06 -12.97
C SER A 875 6.25 -26.62 -13.48
N LEU A 876 7.35 -25.88 -13.32
CA LEU A 876 7.49 -24.52 -13.87
C LEU A 876 7.35 -24.50 -15.40
N ARG A 877 7.89 -25.51 -16.10
CA ARG A 877 7.69 -25.67 -17.55
C ARG A 877 6.20 -25.68 -17.91
N LYS A 878 5.40 -26.51 -17.22
CA LYS A 878 3.95 -26.59 -17.47
C LYS A 878 3.26 -25.25 -17.21
N ILE A 879 3.60 -24.58 -16.12
CA ILE A 879 3.07 -23.26 -15.76
C ILE A 879 3.38 -22.24 -16.87
N VAL A 880 4.64 -22.11 -17.29
CA VAL A 880 5.06 -21.15 -18.33
C VAL A 880 4.33 -21.38 -19.66
N PHE A 881 4.15 -22.64 -20.07
CA PHE A 881 3.45 -22.97 -21.31
C PHE A 881 1.92 -23.00 -21.19
N SER A 882 1.36 -22.86 -19.98
CA SER A 882 -0.09 -22.75 -19.75
C SER A 882 -0.63 -21.32 -19.93
N SER A 883 0.25 -20.32 -20.10
CA SER A 883 -0.14 -18.91 -20.27
C SER A 883 -1.15 -18.75 -21.42
N PRO A 884 -2.25 -18.01 -21.22
CA PRO A 884 -3.30 -17.84 -22.22
C PRO A 884 -2.85 -16.97 -23.41
N VAL A 885 -1.78 -16.19 -23.24
CA VAL A 885 -1.19 -15.35 -24.29
C VAL A 885 0.26 -15.77 -24.50
N ARG A 886 0.64 -15.96 -25.76
CA ARG A 886 2.04 -16.18 -26.15
C ARG A 886 2.80 -14.87 -26.07
N ALA A 887 4.05 -14.93 -25.62
CA ALA A 887 4.95 -13.77 -25.53
C ALA A 887 4.96 -12.86 -26.78
N GLY A 888 5.00 -13.45 -27.98
CA GLY A 888 4.98 -12.69 -29.23
C GLY A 888 3.66 -11.96 -29.51
N ASP A 889 2.54 -12.51 -29.06
CA ASP A 889 1.22 -11.87 -29.19
C ASP A 889 1.10 -10.69 -28.23
N SER A 890 1.56 -10.84 -26.97
CA SER A 890 1.63 -9.75 -26.00
C SER A 890 2.46 -8.58 -26.51
N LEU A 891 3.62 -8.87 -27.11
CA LEU A 891 4.50 -7.86 -27.71
C LEU A 891 3.81 -7.11 -28.86
N ARG A 892 3.24 -7.84 -29.83
CA ARG A 892 2.53 -7.24 -30.96
C ARG A 892 1.35 -6.39 -30.50
N HIS A 893 0.53 -6.92 -29.59
CA HIS A 893 -0.62 -6.21 -29.06
C HIS A 893 -0.21 -4.90 -28.37
N ALA A 894 0.82 -4.90 -27.52
CA ALA A 894 1.25 -3.69 -26.83
C ALA A 894 1.73 -2.58 -27.78
N VAL A 895 2.48 -2.95 -28.83
CA VAL A 895 2.96 -2.00 -29.85
C VAL A 895 1.79 -1.49 -30.70
N SER A 896 0.97 -2.39 -31.25
CA SER A 896 -0.21 -2.01 -32.03
C SER A 896 -1.17 -1.12 -31.23
N PHE A 897 -1.42 -1.45 -29.97
CA PHE A 897 -2.25 -0.65 -29.07
C PHE A 897 -1.73 0.78 -28.92
N ALA A 898 -0.42 0.96 -28.73
CA ALA A 898 0.15 2.29 -28.57
C ALA A 898 0.08 3.14 -29.85
N ILE A 899 0.16 2.50 -31.02
CA ILE A 899 0.02 3.14 -32.33
C ILE A 899 -1.45 3.51 -32.60
N GLU A 900 -2.39 2.59 -32.31
CA GLU A 900 -3.82 2.77 -32.57
C GLU A 900 -4.49 3.75 -31.57
N HIS A 901 -3.93 3.88 -30.37
CA HIS A 901 -4.47 4.68 -29.28
C HIS A 901 -3.43 5.67 -28.70
N PRO A 902 -2.90 6.62 -29.51
CA PRO A 902 -1.82 7.52 -29.08
C PRO A 902 -2.26 8.50 -27.98
N ASP A 903 -3.55 8.79 -27.85
CA ASP A 903 -4.09 9.65 -26.80
C ASP A 903 -4.40 8.89 -25.50
N HIS A 904 -4.34 7.55 -25.52
CA HIS A 904 -4.56 6.76 -24.33
C HIS A 904 -3.37 6.89 -23.38
N ASN A 905 -3.67 7.18 -22.12
CA ASN A 905 -2.66 7.36 -21.09
C ASN A 905 -2.88 6.39 -19.91
N ARG A 906 -1.77 5.80 -19.44
CA ARG A 906 -1.68 4.89 -18.29
C ARG A 906 -0.80 5.47 -17.17
N ASP A 907 -0.67 6.80 -17.13
CA ASP A 907 0.22 7.48 -16.19
C ASP A 907 -0.25 7.36 -14.74
N SER A 908 0.72 7.10 -13.87
CA SER A 908 0.57 7.15 -12.42
C SER A 908 0.84 8.57 -11.90
N PRO A 909 0.19 8.99 -10.80
CA PRO A 909 0.40 10.31 -10.21
C PRO A 909 1.86 10.55 -9.81
N SER A 910 2.38 11.74 -10.12
CA SER A 910 3.73 12.15 -9.73
C SER A 910 3.76 12.69 -8.31
N LEU A 911 3.83 11.81 -7.30
CA LEU A 911 3.98 12.20 -5.90
C LEU A 911 5.42 12.12 -5.43
N ASN A 912 5.81 12.99 -4.49
CA ASN A 912 7.08 12.85 -3.78
C ASN A 912 7.02 11.70 -2.75
N PHE A 913 8.18 11.31 -2.21
CA PHE A 913 8.28 10.21 -1.25
C PHE A 913 7.33 10.34 -0.05
N PHE A 914 7.24 11.51 0.57
CA PHE A 914 6.37 11.75 1.74
C PHE A 914 4.90 11.62 1.38
N GLN A 915 4.50 12.20 0.25
CA GLN A 915 3.13 12.18 -0.24
C GLN A 915 2.70 10.77 -0.66
N LEU A 916 3.58 10.05 -1.35
CA LEU A 916 3.34 8.70 -1.84
C LEU A 916 3.07 7.71 -0.69
N TYR A 917 3.80 7.84 0.41
CA TYR A 917 3.62 7.00 1.60
C TYR A 917 2.67 7.60 2.64
N SER A 918 2.01 8.72 2.32
CA SER A 918 1.10 9.44 3.25
C SER A 918 1.77 9.85 4.58
N LEU A 919 3.09 10.02 4.58
CA LEU A 919 3.86 10.44 5.76
C LEU A 919 3.54 11.89 6.15
N ASP A 920 3.17 12.72 5.17
CA ASP A 920 2.65 14.07 5.38
C ASP A 920 1.35 14.05 6.22
N MET A 921 0.44 13.12 5.94
CA MET A 921 -0.80 12.93 6.70
C MET A 921 -0.53 12.39 8.10
N ILE A 922 0.35 11.40 8.23
CA ILE A 922 0.72 10.83 9.54
C ILE A 922 1.39 11.90 10.41
N ALA A 923 2.30 12.71 9.84
CA ALA A 923 2.95 13.81 10.54
C ALA A 923 1.94 14.86 11.02
N LEU A 924 0.92 15.19 10.22
CA LEU A 924 -0.17 16.08 10.64
C LEU A 924 -0.98 15.50 11.80
N LEU A 925 -1.35 14.22 11.74
CA LEU A 925 -2.12 13.58 12.82
C LEU A 925 -1.31 13.50 14.12
N LEU A 926 -0.01 13.17 14.02
CA LEU A 926 0.89 13.15 15.17
C LEU A 926 1.09 14.54 15.76
N SER A 927 1.21 15.58 14.94
CA SER A 927 1.38 16.95 15.45
C SER A 927 0.14 17.46 16.18
N VAL A 928 -1.06 17.16 15.66
CA VAL A 928 -2.33 17.46 16.34
C VAL A 928 -2.43 16.70 17.67
N PHE A 929 -2.05 15.42 17.69
CA PHE A 929 -2.05 14.61 18.91
C PHE A 929 -1.07 15.16 19.96
N VAL A 930 0.18 15.45 19.57
CA VAL A 930 1.20 16.02 20.47
C VAL A 930 0.76 17.39 20.99
N PHE A 931 0.21 18.24 20.13
CA PHE A 931 -0.32 19.54 20.55
C PHE A 931 -1.45 19.40 21.57
N SER A 932 -2.41 18.50 21.32
CA SER A 932 -3.50 18.20 22.26
C SER A 932 -2.99 17.67 23.60
N LEU A 933 -1.97 16.80 23.58
CA LEU A 933 -1.33 16.28 24.79
C LEU A 933 -0.63 17.40 25.57
N LEU A 934 0.10 18.29 24.90
CA LEU A 934 0.77 19.44 25.52
C LEU A 934 -0.23 20.41 26.15
N VAL A 935 -1.33 20.72 25.45
CA VAL A 935 -2.42 21.55 25.98
C VAL A 935 -3.04 20.88 27.20
N THR A 936 -3.30 19.58 27.15
CA THR A 936 -3.85 18.81 28.29
C THR A 936 -2.91 18.85 29.49
N ILE A 937 -1.60 18.63 29.29
CA ILE A 937 -0.59 18.73 30.35
C ILE A 937 -0.55 20.15 30.93
N PHE A 938 -0.63 21.18 30.08
CA PHE A 938 -0.67 22.58 30.52
C PHE A 938 -1.90 22.88 31.37
N VAL A 939 -3.09 22.46 30.93
CA VAL A 939 -4.35 22.61 31.68
C VAL A 939 -4.31 21.86 33.01
N LEU A 940 -3.82 20.61 33.01
CA LEU A 940 -3.65 19.83 34.24
C LEU A 940 -2.66 20.49 35.21
N LYS A 941 -1.56 21.06 34.71
CA LYS A 941 -0.62 21.85 35.54
C LYS A 941 -1.29 23.11 36.10
N LEU A 942 -2.14 23.79 35.33
CA LEU A 942 -2.88 24.97 35.79
C LEU A 942 -3.89 24.61 36.88
N LEU A 943 -4.68 23.55 36.69
CA LEU A 943 -5.64 23.04 37.67
C LEU A 943 -4.96 22.56 38.95
N TRP A 944 -3.81 21.87 38.84
CA TRP A 944 -3.00 21.46 39.99
C TRP A 944 -2.53 22.64 40.84
N ARG A 945 -2.16 23.77 40.20
CA ARG A 945 -1.76 25.01 40.89
C ARG A 945 -2.90 25.65 41.67
N CYS A 946 -4.13 25.61 41.15
CA CYS A 946 -5.31 26.16 41.84
C CYS A 946 -5.71 25.35 43.09
N ILE A 947 -5.48 24.04 43.11
CA ILE A 947 -5.95 23.14 44.18
C ILE A 947 -4.99 23.11 45.39
N CYS A 948 -3.68 23.26 45.19
CA CYS A 948 -2.68 23.08 46.25
C CYS A 948 -2.53 24.28 47.22
N GLY A 949 -2.72 25.51 46.77
CA GLY A 949 -2.51 26.71 47.62
C GLY A 949 -3.53 26.86 48.76
N ALA A 950 -4.82 26.61 48.48
CA ALA A 950 -5.90 26.76 49.46
C ALA A 950 -5.97 25.59 50.47
N ARG A 951 -5.56 24.38 50.08
CA ARG A 951 -5.58 23.20 50.96
C ARG A 951 -4.60 23.29 52.13
N ILE A 952 -3.47 23.98 51.95
CA ILE A 952 -2.43 24.11 52.99
C ILE A 952 -2.90 24.99 54.15
N VAL A 953 -3.46 26.17 53.86
CA VAL A 953 -3.98 27.10 54.89
C VAL A 953 -5.16 26.47 55.64
N MET A 954 -6.04 25.77 54.92
CA MET A 954 -7.16 25.03 55.53
C MET A 954 -6.70 23.91 56.46
N PHE A 955 -5.59 23.23 56.19
CA PHE A 955 -5.05 22.21 57.08
C PHE A 955 -4.55 22.80 58.40
N THR A 956 -3.80 23.90 58.34
CA THR A 956 -3.32 24.61 59.55
C THR A 956 -4.47 25.07 60.43
N ILE A 957 -5.52 25.64 59.82
CA ILE A 957 -6.73 26.05 60.53
C ILE A 957 -7.42 24.85 61.18
N LYS A 958 -7.61 23.73 60.46
CA LYS A 958 -8.24 22.53 61.04
C LYS A 958 -7.47 21.95 62.23
N VAL A 959 -6.14 21.94 62.16
CA VAL A 959 -5.31 21.50 63.30
C VAL A 959 -5.46 22.45 64.49
N ALA A 960 -5.46 23.77 64.24
CA ALA A 960 -5.68 24.76 65.29
C ALA A 960 -7.07 24.63 65.93
N GLU A 961 -8.11 24.42 65.12
CA GLU A 961 -9.48 24.19 65.62
C GLU A 961 -9.60 22.94 66.48
N GLU A 962 -8.87 21.87 66.14
CA GLU A 962 -8.86 20.64 66.93
C GLU A 962 -8.15 20.83 68.28
N LEU A 963 -6.99 21.50 68.29
CA LEU A 963 -6.28 21.84 69.52
C LEU A 963 -7.08 22.83 70.39
N ALA A 964 -7.86 23.71 69.75
CA ALA A 964 -8.65 24.73 70.44
C ALA A 964 -9.86 24.19 71.21
N LYS A 965 -10.15 22.89 71.11
CA LYS A 965 -11.15 22.24 71.96
C LYS A 965 -10.79 22.37 73.44
N ASN A 966 -9.51 22.24 73.79
CA ASN A 966 -9.04 22.24 75.17
C ASN A 966 -8.12 23.42 75.52
N HIS A 967 -7.56 24.10 74.52
CA HIS A 967 -6.53 25.13 74.69
C HIS A 967 -6.90 26.43 73.98
N ASP A 968 -6.40 27.57 74.45
CA ASP A 968 -6.49 28.84 73.71
C ASP A 968 -5.31 28.95 72.71
N ILE A 969 -5.64 28.94 71.42
CA ILE A 969 -4.67 28.79 70.33
C ILE A 969 -4.50 30.09 69.56
N VAL A 970 -3.25 30.49 69.33
CA VAL A 970 -2.94 31.57 68.39
C VAL A 970 -2.27 31.02 67.13
N ILE A 971 -2.83 31.33 65.96
CA ILE A 971 -2.20 31.13 64.66
C ILE A 971 -1.54 32.45 64.27
N ILE A 972 -0.22 32.45 64.13
CA ILE A 972 0.49 33.61 63.59
C ILE A 972 0.79 33.34 62.13
N ARG A 973 0.18 34.15 61.26
CA ARG A 973 0.38 34.05 59.83
C ARG A 973 0.81 35.38 59.22
N PRO A 974 1.90 35.39 58.44
CA PRO A 974 2.20 36.55 57.63
C PRO A 974 1.29 36.61 56.41
N THR A 975 0.76 37.79 56.11
CA THR A 975 -0.11 37.99 54.93
C THR A 975 0.76 38.18 53.68
N VAL A 976 1.26 37.08 53.11
CA VAL A 976 2.12 37.12 51.92
C VAL A 976 1.31 37.03 50.62
N ASN A 977 0.15 36.35 50.64
CA ASN A 977 -0.73 36.17 49.48
C ASN A 977 -2.14 36.72 49.76
N PRO A 978 -2.59 37.78 49.05
CA PRO A 978 -3.92 38.36 49.23
C PRO A 978 -5.07 37.37 48.98
N ALA A 979 -4.87 36.36 48.12
CA ALA A 979 -5.91 35.39 47.77
C ALA A 979 -6.29 34.43 48.92
N THR A 980 -5.45 34.32 49.95
CA THR A 980 -5.70 33.48 51.13
C THR A 980 -6.23 34.26 52.34
N GLU A 981 -6.39 35.57 52.20
CA GLU A 981 -6.77 36.48 53.27
C GLU A 981 -8.21 36.26 53.78
N SER A 982 -9.09 35.70 52.95
CA SER A 982 -10.48 35.40 53.31
C SER A 982 -10.67 34.09 54.10
N ILE A 983 -9.64 33.25 54.22
CA ILE A 983 -9.73 31.96 54.91
C ILE A 983 -9.39 32.18 56.40
N THR A 984 -10.33 31.96 57.32
CA THR A 984 -10.12 32.06 58.78
C THR A 984 -10.71 30.87 59.51
N SER A 985 -10.19 30.60 60.71
CA SER A 985 -10.90 29.76 61.67
C SER A 985 -12.19 30.46 62.13
N LYS A 986 -13.23 29.68 62.42
CA LYS A 986 -14.47 30.16 63.05
C LYS A 986 -14.58 29.75 64.52
N HIS A 987 -13.58 29.05 65.06
CA HIS A 987 -13.61 28.55 66.43
C HIS A 987 -13.30 29.67 67.43
N SER A 988 -14.12 29.81 68.47
CA SER A 988 -14.06 30.96 69.41
C SER A 988 -12.76 31.07 70.19
N ARG A 989 -12.08 29.93 70.43
CA ARG A 989 -10.77 29.82 71.11
C ARG A 989 -9.55 29.84 70.18
N VAL A 990 -9.75 30.00 68.87
CA VAL A 990 -8.66 30.24 67.92
C VAL A 990 -8.59 31.73 67.64
N ARG A 991 -7.42 32.32 67.86
CA ARG A 991 -7.10 33.68 67.42
C ARG A 991 -6.12 33.61 66.27
N GLU A 992 -6.35 34.41 65.25
CA GLU A 992 -5.46 34.46 64.10
C GLU A 992 -4.88 35.85 63.98
N ILE A 993 -3.57 35.96 64.20
CA ILE A 993 -2.83 37.20 64.14
C ILE A 993 -2.20 37.30 62.76
N ARG A 994 -2.53 38.39 62.09
CA ARG A 994 -2.13 38.66 60.72
C ARG A 994 -1.25 39.89 60.68
N THR A 995 -0.11 39.76 60.03
CA THR A 995 0.79 40.88 59.80
C THR A 995 0.22 41.75 58.67
N LYS A 996 0.54 43.05 58.67
CA LYS A 996 0.39 43.86 57.47
C LYS A 996 1.17 43.20 56.33
N GLY A 997 0.53 43.03 55.18
CA GLY A 997 1.14 42.36 54.05
C GLY A 997 2.40 43.05 53.58
N VAL A 998 3.21 42.34 52.81
CA VAL A 998 4.35 42.94 52.09
C VAL A 998 3.80 43.92 51.04
N ALA A 999 4.53 44.98 50.72
CA ALA A 999 4.21 45.82 49.58
C ALA A 999 3.93 44.93 48.35
N VAL A 1000 2.76 45.12 47.74
CA VAL A 1000 2.27 44.29 46.62
C VAL A 1000 3.31 44.21 45.50
N GLU A 1001 4.08 45.28 45.31
CA GLU A 1001 5.18 45.36 44.35
C GLU A 1001 6.31 44.36 44.64
N LEU A 1002 6.75 44.21 45.89
CA LEU A 1002 7.83 43.27 46.26
C LEU A 1002 7.36 41.82 46.08
N PHE A 1003 6.10 41.52 46.41
CA PHE A 1003 5.51 40.21 46.17
C PHE A 1003 5.36 39.91 44.66
N ASN A 1004 4.99 40.90 43.86
CA ASN A 1004 4.87 40.77 42.42
C ASN A 1004 6.24 40.55 41.75
N GLN A 1005 7.28 41.26 42.18
CA GLN A 1005 8.66 41.04 41.73
C GLN A 1005 9.14 39.62 42.06
N PHE A 1006 8.85 39.14 43.28
CA PHE A 1006 9.11 37.75 43.63
C PHE A 1006 8.35 36.78 42.73
N LYS A 1007 7.06 37.02 42.47
CA LYS A 1007 6.25 36.19 41.57
C LYS A 1007 6.79 36.16 40.14
N GLU A 1008 7.42 37.23 39.69
CA GLU A 1008 8.07 37.31 38.40
C GLU A 1008 9.38 36.48 38.36
N LEU A 1009 10.21 36.58 39.40
CA LEU A 1009 11.41 35.75 39.57
C LEU A 1009 11.07 34.25 39.67
N GLU A 1010 10.04 33.92 40.45
CA GLU A 1010 9.52 32.55 40.58
C GLU A 1010 9.01 32.04 39.22
N ARG A 1011 8.29 32.87 38.46
CA ARG A 1011 7.84 32.55 37.10
C ARG A 1011 9.04 32.28 36.19
N ASN A 1012 10.06 33.14 36.21
CA ASN A 1012 11.24 32.98 35.37
C ASN A 1012 12.03 31.71 35.72
N TYR A 1013 12.17 31.38 37.01
CA TYR A 1013 12.84 30.16 37.47
C TYR A 1013 12.10 28.88 37.07
N ILE A 1014 10.76 28.87 37.13
CA ILE A 1014 9.94 27.67 36.86
C ILE A 1014 9.91 27.31 35.37
N TRP A 1015 10.08 28.30 34.48
CA TRP A 1015 9.88 28.12 33.05
C TRP A 1015 11.17 28.18 32.21
N SER A 1016 12.35 28.39 32.83
CA SER A 1016 13.66 28.33 32.17
C SER A 1016 14.38 26.99 32.42
N ASP A 1017 15.37 26.64 31.58
CA ASP A 1017 16.31 25.54 31.83
C ASP A 1017 17.22 25.93 33.02
N SER A 1018 16.67 25.83 34.21
CA SER A 1018 17.11 26.55 35.41
C SER A 1018 18.60 26.36 35.75
N SER A 1019 19.34 27.46 35.79
CA SER A 1019 20.75 27.50 36.20
C SER A 1019 20.89 27.69 37.71
N TRP A 1020 22.09 27.45 38.26
CA TRP A 1020 22.38 27.79 39.66
C TRP A 1020 22.12 29.29 39.93
N GLN A 1021 22.41 30.16 38.96
CA GLN A 1021 22.21 31.61 39.10
C GLN A 1021 20.74 31.98 39.27
N ASP A 1022 19.83 31.33 38.55
CA ASP A 1022 18.39 31.56 38.67
C ASP A 1022 17.86 31.11 40.03
N TRP A 1023 18.34 29.98 40.54
CA TRP A 1023 18.02 29.53 41.89
C TRP A 1023 18.53 30.53 42.94
N ARG A 1024 19.74 31.07 42.74
CA ARG A 1024 20.34 32.06 43.65
C ARG A 1024 19.53 33.36 43.66
N ALA A 1025 19.09 33.84 42.50
CA ALA A 1025 18.21 35.01 42.38
C ALA A 1025 16.85 34.78 43.04
N MET A 1026 16.20 33.63 42.78
CA MET A 1026 14.95 33.26 43.45
C MET A 1026 15.11 33.15 44.97
N SER A 1027 16.20 32.53 45.45
CA SER A 1027 16.50 32.43 46.89
C SER A 1027 16.77 33.80 47.54
N GLY A 1028 17.35 34.74 46.79
CA GLY A 1028 17.51 36.13 47.22
C GLY A 1028 16.17 36.85 47.37
N GLY A 1029 15.27 36.70 46.39
CA GLY A 1029 13.91 37.24 46.48
C GLY A 1029 13.11 36.67 47.66
N TYR A 1030 13.24 35.38 47.95
CA TYR A 1030 12.64 34.77 49.16
C TYR A 1030 13.16 35.42 50.44
N LYS A 1031 14.48 35.66 50.54
CA LYS A 1031 15.08 36.32 51.69
C LYS A 1031 14.49 37.72 51.90
N GLU A 1032 14.34 38.51 50.85
CA GLU A 1032 13.82 39.87 50.93
C GLU A 1032 12.34 39.91 51.36
N VAL A 1033 11.50 39.08 50.75
CA VAL A 1033 10.08 38.99 51.09
C VAL A 1033 9.88 38.55 52.55
N PHE A 1034 10.50 37.45 52.98
CA PHE A 1034 10.34 36.95 54.35
C PHE A 1034 10.99 37.89 55.39
N SER A 1035 12.09 38.57 55.06
CA SER A 1035 12.68 39.58 55.95
C SER A 1035 11.76 40.80 56.11
N ALA A 1036 11.13 41.27 55.03
CA ALA A 1036 10.19 42.39 55.08
C ALA A 1036 8.93 42.04 55.89
N VAL A 1037 8.37 40.85 55.66
CA VAL A 1037 7.28 40.29 56.48
C VAL A 1037 7.63 40.31 57.96
N CYS A 1038 8.78 39.74 58.31
CA CYS A 1038 9.24 39.61 59.68
C CYS A 1038 9.41 40.98 60.35
N THR A 1039 10.02 41.91 59.62
CA THR A 1039 10.23 43.29 60.08
C THR A 1039 8.89 44.00 60.33
N ASN A 1040 7.93 43.87 59.40
CA ASN A 1040 6.60 44.46 59.55
C ASN A 1040 5.83 43.88 60.74
N MET A 1041 5.99 42.60 61.03
CA MET A 1041 5.35 41.96 62.18
C MET A 1041 5.94 42.45 63.51
N ILE A 1042 7.27 42.46 63.63
CA ILE A 1042 7.96 42.84 64.87
C ILE A 1042 7.79 44.32 65.18
N ASN A 1043 7.69 45.16 64.15
CA ASN A 1043 7.54 46.61 64.29
C ASN A 1043 6.07 47.06 64.39
N ASP A 1044 5.10 46.15 64.31
CA ASP A 1044 3.69 46.49 64.53
C ASP A 1044 3.38 46.39 66.03
N ASP A 1045 3.43 47.53 66.71
CA ASP A 1045 3.23 47.63 68.16
C ASP A 1045 1.86 47.07 68.60
N ALA A 1046 0.82 47.16 67.76
CA ALA A 1046 -0.49 46.62 68.10
C ALA A 1046 -0.46 45.09 68.14
N ILE A 1047 0.17 44.46 67.14
CA ILE A 1047 0.35 43.00 67.09
C ILE A 1047 1.23 42.52 68.24
N MET A 1048 2.34 43.20 68.50
CA MET A 1048 3.28 42.82 69.54
C MET A 1048 2.74 43.05 70.96
N THR A 1049 1.86 44.04 71.14
CA THR A 1049 1.13 44.25 72.40
C THR A 1049 0.08 43.18 72.59
N GLN A 1050 -0.71 42.88 71.55
CA GLN A 1050 -1.71 41.82 71.60
C GLN A 1050 -1.09 40.46 71.96
N LEU A 1051 0.04 40.12 71.35
CA LEU A 1051 0.77 38.87 71.66
C LEU A 1051 1.39 38.83 73.07
N ARG A 1052 1.61 39.98 73.71
CA ARG A 1052 2.16 40.06 75.09
C ARG A 1052 1.07 40.03 76.16
N GLU A 1053 -0.03 40.71 75.91
CA GLU A 1053 -1.10 40.94 76.90
C GLU A 1053 -2.14 39.82 76.90
N GLU A 1054 -2.44 39.23 75.74
CA GLU A 1054 -3.33 38.07 75.65
C GLU A 1054 -2.57 36.79 76.07
N LYS A 1055 -3.19 36.00 76.97
CA LYS A 1055 -2.63 34.71 77.39
C LYS A 1055 -3.09 33.61 76.45
N PHE A 1056 -2.14 32.94 75.82
CA PHE A 1056 -2.38 31.77 74.97
C PHE A 1056 -1.73 30.53 75.58
N ASP A 1057 -2.38 29.38 75.44
CA ASP A 1057 -1.84 28.10 75.90
C ASP A 1057 -0.84 27.53 74.90
N PHE A 1058 -1.07 27.75 73.59
CA PHE A 1058 -0.24 27.20 72.53
C PHE A 1058 -0.26 28.06 71.25
N ALA A 1059 0.88 28.22 70.59
CA ALA A 1059 1.00 28.96 69.34
C ALA A 1059 1.38 28.08 68.14
N LEU A 1060 0.73 28.31 67.00
CA LEU A 1060 1.02 27.65 65.73
C LEU A 1060 1.57 28.67 64.71
N ALA A 1061 2.76 28.40 64.21
CA ALA A 1061 3.35 29.17 63.12
C ALA A 1061 3.14 28.46 61.77
N HIS A 1062 2.70 29.22 60.76
CA HIS A 1062 2.44 28.70 59.43
C HIS A 1062 3.72 28.60 58.56
N HIS A 1063 4.03 27.39 58.07
CA HIS A 1063 4.96 27.00 56.97
C HIS A 1063 6.21 27.87 56.68
N LEU A 1064 7.41 27.28 56.80
CA LEU A 1064 8.74 27.80 56.39
C LEU A 1064 9.19 29.18 56.90
N ASP A 1065 8.35 29.95 57.59
CA ASP A 1065 8.74 31.22 58.21
C ASP A 1065 9.21 30.99 59.66
N LEU A 1066 10.49 31.27 59.91
CA LEU A 1066 11.09 31.16 61.24
C LEU A 1066 10.81 32.39 62.12
N CYS A 1067 10.33 33.48 61.55
CA CYS A 1067 10.12 34.72 62.28
C CYS A 1067 8.96 34.64 63.28
N PRO A 1068 7.75 34.16 62.94
CA PRO A 1068 6.68 33.93 63.92
C PRO A 1068 7.15 33.08 65.09
N VAL A 1069 8.01 32.08 64.86
CA VAL A 1069 8.54 31.24 65.94
C VAL A 1069 9.55 31.96 66.81
N ALA A 1070 10.47 32.73 66.22
CA ALA A 1070 11.37 33.57 67.00
C ALA A 1070 10.59 34.56 67.86
N THR A 1071 9.51 35.14 67.34
CA THR A 1071 8.61 36.05 68.06
C THR A 1071 7.88 35.35 69.20
N ILE A 1072 7.26 34.19 68.95
CA ILE A 1072 6.59 33.38 69.98
C ILE A 1072 7.55 33.03 71.12
N HIS A 1073 8.77 32.62 70.77
CA HIS A 1073 9.81 32.28 71.74
C HIS A 1073 10.25 33.51 72.55
N ALA A 1074 10.48 34.65 71.90
CA ALA A 1074 10.86 35.90 72.56
C ALA A 1074 9.78 36.40 73.55
N LEU A 1075 8.51 36.13 73.27
CA LEU A 1075 7.38 36.49 74.10
C LEU A 1075 7.05 35.47 75.20
N ARG A 1076 7.83 34.38 75.31
CA ARG A 1076 7.68 33.32 76.33
C ARG A 1076 6.30 32.67 76.39
N ILE A 1077 5.65 32.48 75.23
CA ILE A 1077 4.39 31.72 75.18
C ILE A 1077 4.68 30.25 75.58
N PRO A 1078 3.90 29.62 76.47
CA PRO A 1078 4.26 28.37 77.17
C PRO A 1078 4.55 27.17 76.26
N GLY A 1079 3.96 27.11 75.06
CA GLY A 1079 4.19 26.06 74.07
C GLY A 1079 3.94 26.52 72.63
N TYR A 1080 4.72 25.98 71.68
CA TYR A 1080 4.52 26.27 70.26
C TYR A 1080 4.88 25.11 69.34
N GLY A 1081 4.28 25.07 68.15
CA GLY A 1081 4.48 24.02 67.17
C GLY A 1081 4.58 24.53 65.73
N PHE A 1082 5.26 23.75 64.89
CA PHE A 1082 5.37 23.98 63.45
C PHE A 1082 4.52 22.98 62.67
N LEU A 1083 3.82 23.47 61.65
CA LEU A 1083 3.11 22.61 60.69
C LEU A 1083 3.83 22.59 59.34
N LEU A 1084 4.44 21.44 59.04
CA LEU A 1084 5.04 21.13 57.75
C LEU A 1084 4.01 20.40 56.88
N SER A 1085 3.45 21.11 55.90
CA SER A 1085 2.44 20.58 54.98
C SER A 1085 3.00 20.10 53.63
N THR A 1086 4.33 20.14 53.44
CA THR A 1086 5.00 19.74 52.19
C THR A 1086 6.03 18.62 52.41
N PRO A 1087 6.26 17.73 51.43
CA PRO A 1087 7.17 16.59 51.55
C PRO A 1087 8.67 16.94 51.54
N LEU A 1088 9.06 18.21 51.71
CA LEU A 1088 10.45 18.66 51.87
C LEU A 1088 11.01 18.36 53.27
N VAL A 1089 10.75 17.14 53.75
CA VAL A 1089 11.03 16.69 55.12
C VAL A 1089 12.54 16.61 55.37
N ARG A 1090 13.35 16.23 54.37
CA ARG A 1090 14.75 15.85 54.61
C ARG A 1090 15.68 17.03 54.96
N THR A 1091 15.51 18.19 54.33
CA THR A 1091 16.37 19.37 54.56
C THR A 1091 15.99 20.11 55.84
N PHE A 1092 14.69 20.23 56.11
CA PHE A 1092 14.21 20.96 57.28
C PHE A 1092 14.42 20.15 58.57
N VAL A 1093 14.20 18.84 58.54
CA VAL A 1093 14.39 17.97 59.72
C VAL A 1093 15.84 17.95 60.20
N ASN A 1094 16.81 18.02 59.27
CA ASN A 1094 18.24 18.18 59.63
C ASN A 1094 18.52 19.52 60.33
N TYR A 1095 17.76 20.57 60.01
CA TYR A 1095 17.93 21.91 60.58
C TYR A 1095 17.36 22.01 62.01
N VAL A 1096 16.31 21.25 62.33
CA VAL A 1096 15.69 21.22 63.67
C VAL A 1096 16.29 20.14 64.60
N GLY A 1097 17.31 19.41 64.12
CA GLY A 1097 18.08 18.46 64.94
C GLY A 1097 17.35 17.17 65.34
N ILE A 1098 16.23 16.81 64.69
CA ILE A 1098 15.51 15.57 64.99
C ILE A 1098 16.19 14.41 64.23
N PRO A 1099 16.73 13.39 64.91
CA PRO A 1099 17.37 12.27 64.23
C PRO A 1099 16.33 11.43 63.49
N VAL A 1100 16.40 11.42 62.16
CA VAL A 1100 15.52 10.58 61.33
C VAL A 1100 16.02 9.14 61.37
N ARG A 1101 15.41 8.29 62.20
CA ARG A 1101 15.42 6.83 61.95
C ARG A 1101 14.37 6.52 60.88
N SER A 1102 14.84 5.98 59.76
CA SER A 1102 14.07 5.67 58.56
C SER A 1102 12.92 4.69 58.80
N ARG A 1103 11.73 5.01 58.29
CA ARG A 1103 10.90 4.10 57.51
C ARG A 1103 10.33 4.83 56.31
#